data_AF-H0YY45-F1
#
_entry.id   AF-H0YY45-F1
#
_cell.length_a   1.000
_cell.length_b   1.000
_cell.length_c   1.000
_cell.angle_alpha   90.00
_cell.angle_beta   90.00
_cell.angle_gamma   90.00
#
_symmetry.space_group_name_H-M   'P 1'
#
loop_
_entity.id
_entity.type
_entity.pdbx_description
1 polymer ?
#
loop_
_entity_poly.entity_id
_entity_poly.type
_entity_poly.pdbx_seq_one_letter_code
_entity_poly.pdbx_strand_id
1 'polypeptide(L)'
;MAAVSLRLGDLVWGKLGRYPPWPGKIVNPPKDLKKPRGKKCFFVKFFGTEDHAWIKVEQLKPYHPHKEEMIKINKGKRFQQAVDAVEEFLRKTKGKDQDLTIPESSTVKRVMTGTVAGFKWPPSVSEPVKDSDPHFHHFLLSQTEKPAVCYQAITKKLKVCEEETGSTSIQAADSTAVNGSITPTDKKIGFLGLGLMGSGIVSNLLKMGHTVTVWNRTAEKCDLFIQEGARLGRTPAEVVSTCDITFACVSDPKAAKDLVLGPSGVLQGIRPGKCYVDMSTVDADTVTELAQVIVSRGGRFLEAPVSGNQQLSNDGMLVILAAGDRGLYEDCSSCFQAMGKTSFFLGEVGNAAKMMLIVNMVQGSFMATIAEGLTLAQVTGQSQQTLLDILNQGQLASIFLDQKCQNILQGNFKPDFYLKYIQKDLRLAIALGDSVNHPTPMAAAANEEEEFKWLLQEEVHAVLRQLQDILKEASHRFALPTSGSGGAVKQENFVLSTSGTDQVKGVMTLQGDALCQADVTLKMPRNNQLLHFAFREDKQWKLQQIQDARNHVNQAIYLLMNRDVNYQFKTGLEVLKLMDAVMLQLSRARNRLTTPATLTLPEIASSGLTKMFTPALPPDILVNFYINLNKLCLTVYQLHVMQPSTTKNFKPAGGSVLHNPGAMFEFGSQRYEVSHVHKVECVVPWLNDALVFFTVSLQLCQQLKDKISVFSSYWNYKPY
;
A
#
# COMPACT_ATOMS: atom_id res chain seq x y z
N MET A 1 -52.03 40.56 -28.45
CA MET A 1 -51.30 39.90 -27.34
C MET A 1 -50.02 39.33 -27.91
N ALA A 2 -48.87 39.96 -27.61
CA ALA A 2 -47.58 39.60 -28.19
C ALA A 2 -47.19 38.16 -27.81
N ALA A 3 -46.93 37.32 -28.81
CA ALA A 3 -46.44 35.96 -28.60
C ALA A 3 -45.00 36.01 -28.07
N VAL A 4 -44.83 35.84 -26.77
CA VAL A 4 -43.49 35.76 -26.15
C VAL A 4 -42.83 34.46 -26.63
N SER A 5 -41.73 34.57 -27.40
CA SER A 5 -40.96 33.41 -27.84
C SER A 5 -40.10 32.88 -26.68
N LEU A 6 -40.58 31.87 -25.97
CA LEU A 6 -39.81 31.17 -24.93
C LEU A 6 -38.76 30.25 -25.57
N ARG A 7 -37.53 30.26 -25.04
CA ARG A 7 -36.37 29.46 -25.50
C ARG A 7 -35.86 28.55 -24.37
N LEU A 8 -35.04 27.57 -24.77
CA LEU A 8 -34.29 26.73 -23.82
C LEU A 8 -33.40 27.61 -22.96
N GLY A 9 -33.46 27.42 -21.64
CA GLY A 9 -32.74 28.22 -20.66
C GLY A 9 -33.54 29.36 -20.02
N ASP A 10 -34.72 29.71 -20.56
CA ASP A 10 -35.53 30.80 -20.00
C ASP A 10 -36.14 30.43 -18.64
N LEU A 11 -36.21 31.44 -17.77
CA LEU A 11 -36.90 31.37 -16.47
C LEU A 11 -38.39 31.66 -16.65
N VAL A 12 -39.22 30.78 -16.12
CA VAL A 12 -40.66 30.77 -16.33
C VAL A 12 -41.43 30.42 -15.05
N TRP A 13 -42.66 30.89 -14.96
CA TRP A 13 -43.66 30.41 -14.02
C TRP A 13 -44.47 29.30 -14.70
N GLY A 14 -44.36 28.07 -14.21
CA GLY A 14 -45.12 26.92 -14.72
C GLY A 14 -46.30 26.59 -13.81
N LYS A 15 -47.49 26.47 -14.40
CA LYS A 15 -48.69 26.00 -13.68
C LYS A 15 -49.04 24.57 -14.09
N LEU A 16 -49.01 23.64 -13.14
CA LEU A 16 -49.34 22.23 -13.37
C LEU A 16 -50.65 21.86 -12.62
N GLY A 17 -51.70 21.50 -13.37
CA GLY A 17 -52.96 21.02 -12.79
C GLY A 17 -53.60 22.01 -11.81
N ARG A 18 -53.90 21.53 -10.59
CA ARG A 18 -54.49 22.33 -9.49
C ARG A 18 -53.44 23.06 -8.63
N TYR A 19 -52.15 22.86 -8.88
CA TYR A 19 -51.09 23.50 -8.11
C TYR A 19 -50.93 24.98 -8.48
N PRO A 20 -50.54 25.84 -7.53
CA PRO A 20 -50.23 27.24 -7.82
C PRO A 20 -49.03 27.33 -8.78
N PRO A 21 -48.92 28.39 -9.60
CA PRO A 21 -47.76 28.60 -10.46
C PRO A 21 -46.46 28.60 -9.67
N TRP A 22 -45.46 27.84 -10.14
CA TRP A 22 -44.19 27.65 -9.44
C TRP A 22 -43.02 28.10 -10.34
N PRO A 23 -41.94 28.68 -9.79
CA PRO A 23 -40.83 29.16 -10.60
C PRO A 23 -39.96 27.99 -11.11
N GLY A 24 -39.56 28.04 -12.38
CA GLY A 24 -38.84 26.98 -13.05
C GLY A 24 -37.98 27.48 -14.22
N LYS A 25 -37.15 26.59 -14.76
CA LYS A 25 -36.30 26.84 -15.94
C LYS A 25 -36.63 25.83 -17.03
N ILE A 26 -36.70 26.30 -18.28
CA ILE A 26 -36.85 25.41 -19.43
C ILE A 26 -35.51 24.70 -19.67
N VAL A 27 -35.51 23.37 -19.61
CA VAL A 27 -34.32 22.53 -19.76
C VAL A 27 -34.56 21.41 -20.78
N ASN A 28 -33.49 20.78 -21.27
CA ASN A 28 -33.62 19.62 -22.15
C ASN A 28 -34.16 18.41 -21.36
N PRO A 29 -35.06 17.61 -21.95
CA PRO A 29 -35.55 16.40 -21.30
C PRO A 29 -34.43 15.34 -21.18
N PRO A 30 -34.43 14.51 -20.12
CA PRO A 30 -33.58 13.33 -20.02
C PRO A 30 -33.81 12.36 -21.19
N LYS A 31 -32.79 11.59 -21.57
CA LYS A 31 -32.77 10.75 -22.79
C LYS A 31 -33.90 9.70 -22.85
N ASP A 32 -34.48 9.34 -21.71
CA ASP A 32 -35.50 8.28 -21.60
C ASP A 32 -36.95 8.79 -21.60
N LEU A 33 -37.16 10.11 -21.61
CA LEU A 33 -38.48 10.72 -21.41
C LEU A 33 -39.19 11.07 -22.74
N LYS A 34 -40.24 10.34 -23.10
CA LYS A 34 -41.02 10.60 -24.32
C LYS A 34 -41.85 11.88 -24.21
N LYS A 35 -41.75 12.75 -25.23
CA LYS A 35 -42.53 14.00 -25.33
C LYS A 35 -44.03 13.71 -25.57
N PRO A 36 -44.96 14.37 -24.84
CA PRO A 36 -46.40 14.23 -25.10
C PRO A 36 -46.77 14.65 -26.53
N ARG A 37 -47.53 13.82 -27.25
CA ARG A 37 -47.95 14.09 -28.64
C ARG A 37 -49.07 15.15 -28.69
N GLY A 38 -48.97 16.09 -29.64
CA GLY A 38 -50.10 16.93 -30.09
C GLY A 38 -50.17 18.39 -29.59
N LYS A 39 -49.29 18.87 -28.69
CA LYS A 39 -49.25 20.31 -28.29
C LYS A 39 -47.81 20.81 -28.12
N LYS A 40 -47.57 22.12 -28.32
CA LYS A 40 -46.27 22.74 -27.98
C LYS A 40 -46.11 22.73 -26.45
N CYS A 41 -45.20 21.90 -25.97
CA CYS A 41 -44.86 21.74 -24.56
C CYS A 41 -43.36 21.93 -24.37
N PHE A 42 -42.97 22.55 -23.26
CA PHE A 42 -41.59 22.66 -22.80
C PHE A 42 -41.37 21.78 -21.57
N PHE A 43 -40.16 21.27 -21.42
CA PHE A 43 -39.77 20.52 -20.23
C PHE A 43 -39.17 21.51 -19.21
N VAL A 44 -39.78 21.61 -18.04
CA VAL A 44 -39.46 22.62 -17.03
C VAL A 44 -38.96 21.94 -15.76
N LYS A 45 -37.79 22.34 -15.29
CA LYS A 45 -37.26 22.01 -13.96
C LYS A 45 -37.72 23.08 -12.97
N PHE A 46 -38.40 22.71 -11.89
CA PHE A 46 -38.88 23.64 -10.87
C PHE A 46 -37.82 23.88 -9.79
N PHE A 47 -37.67 25.14 -9.38
CA PHE A 47 -36.72 25.51 -8.32
C PHE A 47 -37.28 25.15 -6.94
N GLY A 48 -36.39 24.76 -6.02
CA GLY A 48 -36.73 24.46 -4.62
C GLY A 48 -37.39 23.08 -4.36
N THR A 49 -37.94 22.42 -5.38
CA THR A 49 -38.46 21.04 -5.25
C THR A 49 -37.72 20.02 -6.10
N GLU A 50 -36.86 20.46 -7.03
CA GLU A 50 -36.14 19.61 -8.00
C GLU A 50 -37.04 18.74 -8.87
N ASP A 51 -38.35 19.02 -8.91
CA ASP A 51 -39.30 18.31 -9.76
C ASP A 51 -39.20 18.79 -11.22
N HIS A 52 -39.57 17.92 -12.15
CA HIS A 52 -39.55 18.20 -13.58
C HIS A 52 -40.85 17.77 -14.25
N ALA A 53 -41.41 18.59 -15.13
CA ALA A 53 -42.63 18.24 -15.86
C ALA A 53 -42.70 18.86 -17.25
N TRP A 54 -43.47 18.22 -18.14
CA TRP A 54 -43.87 18.80 -19.42
C TRP A 54 -45.02 19.78 -19.21
N ILE A 55 -44.78 21.07 -19.47
CA ILE A 55 -45.77 22.14 -19.31
C ILE A 55 -46.15 22.70 -20.69
N LYS A 56 -47.45 22.89 -20.92
CA LYS A 56 -47.98 23.49 -22.16
C LYS A 56 -47.60 24.97 -22.21
N VAL A 57 -47.30 25.49 -23.40
CA VAL A 57 -46.91 26.91 -23.57
C VAL A 57 -47.95 27.89 -23.01
N GLU A 58 -49.24 27.58 -23.12
CA GLU A 58 -50.35 28.38 -22.57
C GLU A 58 -50.30 28.52 -21.03
N GLN A 59 -49.60 27.60 -20.35
CA GLN A 59 -49.48 27.53 -18.90
C GLN A 59 -48.12 28.02 -18.40
N LEU A 60 -47.32 28.63 -19.29
CA LEU A 60 -46.03 29.24 -19.00
C LEU A 60 -46.13 30.75 -19.12
N LYS A 61 -45.67 31.45 -18.07
CA LYS A 61 -45.46 32.90 -18.10
C LYS A 61 -43.98 33.23 -17.89
N PRO A 62 -43.40 34.22 -18.57
CA PRO A 62 -42.02 34.64 -18.32
C PRO A 62 -41.84 35.10 -16.87
N TYR A 63 -40.70 34.77 -16.26
CA TYR A 63 -40.47 34.98 -14.82
C TYR A 63 -40.51 36.46 -14.39
N HIS A 64 -39.72 37.32 -15.04
CA HIS A 64 -39.52 38.71 -14.62
C HIS A 64 -40.78 39.59 -14.68
N PRO A 65 -41.57 39.61 -15.79
CA PRO A 65 -42.70 40.53 -15.91
C PRO A 65 -43.87 40.19 -14.96
N HIS A 66 -43.94 38.96 -14.47
CA HIS A 66 -45.05 38.47 -13.64
C HIS A 66 -44.64 38.17 -12.20
N LYS A 67 -43.40 38.50 -11.80
CA LYS A 67 -42.84 38.17 -10.49
C LYS A 67 -43.69 38.68 -9.33
N GLU A 68 -44.04 39.97 -9.34
CA GLU A 68 -44.81 40.59 -8.25
C GLU A 68 -46.26 40.08 -8.17
N GLU A 69 -46.87 39.75 -9.30
CA GLU A 69 -48.20 39.16 -9.36
C GLU A 69 -48.20 37.74 -8.79
N MET A 70 -47.22 36.91 -9.17
CA MET A 70 -47.14 35.50 -8.77
C MET A 70 -46.72 35.32 -7.30
N ILE A 71 -45.88 36.21 -6.75
CA ILE A 71 -45.49 36.17 -5.32
C ILE A 71 -46.68 36.48 -4.41
N LYS A 72 -47.63 37.31 -4.84
CA LYS A 72 -48.85 37.61 -4.05
C LYS A 72 -49.81 36.42 -3.95
N ILE A 73 -49.76 35.48 -4.89
CA ILE A 73 -50.68 34.33 -4.98
C ILE A 73 -50.33 33.23 -3.95
N ASN A 74 -49.06 33.08 -3.57
CA ASN A 74 -48.63 32.01 -2.67
C ASN A 74 -47.60 32.51 -1.63
N LYS A 75 -47.93 32.39 -0.35
CA LYS A 75 -47.08 32.84 0.78
C LYS A 75 -46.39 31.69 1.53
N GLY A 76 -46.35 30.49 0.96
CA GLY A 76 -45.73 29.32 1.58
C GLY A 76 -44.22 29.47 1.76
N LYS A 77 -43.67 29.04 2.90
CA LYS A 77 -42.23 29.14 3.22
C LYS A 77 -41.33 28.44 2.18
N ARG A 78 -41.75 27.28 1.67
CA ARG A 78 -41.04 26.55 0.58
C ARG A 78 -41.10 27.27 -0.77
N PHE A 79 -42.19 28.00 -1.03
CA PHE A 79 -42.33 28.80 -2.23
C PHE A 79 -41.40 30.02 -2.20
N GLN A 80 -41.30 30.68 -1.05
CA GLN A 80 -40.36 31.79 -0.88
C GLN A 80 -38.91 31.33 -1.11
N GLN A 81 -38.53 30.17 -0.56
CA GLN A 81 -37.20 29.58 -0.80
C GLN A 81 -36.93 29.28 -2.28
N ALA A 82 -37.94 28.82 -3.02
CA ALA A 82 -37.83 28.58 -4.46
C ALA A 82 -37.63 29.88 -5.26
N VAL A 83 -38.31 30.96 -4.86
CA VAL A 83 -38.14 32.29 -5.46
C VAL A 83 -36.74 32.84 -5.15
N ASP A 84 -36.29 32.75 -3.90
CA ASP A 84 -34.97 33.21 -3.48
C ASP A 84 -33.84 32.46 -4.23
N ALA A 85 -34.02 31.17 -4.49
CA ALA A 85 -33.07 30.37 -5.28
C ALA A 85 -32.97 30.84 -6.74
N VAL A 86 -34.06 31.32 -7.34
CA VAL A 86 -34.03 31.91 -8.70
C VAL A 86 -33.31 33.26 -8.68
N GLU A 87 -33.51 34.08 -7.66
CA GLU A 87 -32.81 35.35 -7.52
C GLU A 87 -31.30 35.17 -7.31
N GLU A 88 -30.90 34.16 -6.54
CA GLU A 88 -29.48 33.83 -6.37
C GLU A 88 -28.86 33.33 -7.70
N PHE A 89 -29.61 32.53 -8.46
CA PHE A 89 -29.19 32.09 -9.79
C PHE A 89 -29.00 33.29 -10.75
N LEU A 90 -29.92 34.26 -10.73
CA LEU A 90 -29.79 35.49 -11.52
C LEU A 90 -28.58 36.34 -11.09
N ARG A 91 -28.30 36.43 -9.78
CA ARG A 91 -27.14 37.15 -9.24
C ARG A 91 -25.82 36.52 -9.72
N LYS A 92 -25.72 35.19 -9.71
CA LYS A 92 -24.54 34.45 -10.20
C LYS A 92 -24.34 34.61 -11.72
N THR A 93 -25.43 34.79 -12.48
CA THR A 93 -25.35 34.94 -13.93
C THR A 93 -24.93 36.36 -14.33
N LYS A 94 -25.42 37.40 -13.64
CA LYS A 94 -24.99 38.81 -13.87
C LYS A 94 -23.52 39.08 -13.52
N GLY A 95 -22.94 38.33 -12.58
CA GLY A 95 -21.53 38.45 -12.21
C GLY A 95 -20.54 38.00 -13.31
N LYS A 96 -21.02 37.32 -14.36
CA LYS A 96 -20.19 36.91 -15.51
C LYS A 96 -20.15 37.91 -16.67
N ASP A 97 -21.03 38.91 -16.70
CA ASP A 97 -21.13 39.89 -17.79
C ASP A 97 -20.38 41.21 -17.52
N GLN A 98 -19.72 41.38 -16.36
CA GLN A 98 -18.98 42.60 -16.00
C GLN A 98 -17.47 42.56 -16.27
N ASP A 99 -16.92 41.43 -16.75
CA ASP A 99 -15.48 41.26 -17.03
C ASP A 99 -15.11 41.39 -18.53
N LEU A 100 -15.97 41.98 -19.35
CA LEU A 100 -15.69 42.25 -20.77
C LEU A 100 -16.01 43.71 -21.14
N THR A 101 -15.03 44.59 -20.98
CA THR A 101 -14.99 45.89 -21.64
C THR A 101 -13.73 45.97 -22.51
N ILE A 102 -13.92 45.87 -23.83
CA ILE A 102 -12.90 46.15 -24.86
C ILE A 102 -13.27 47.49 -25.49
N PRO A 103 -12.31 48.40 -25.76
CA PRO A 103 -12.50 49.45 -26.77
C PRO A 103 -11.90 49.04 -28.12
N GLU A 104 -12.72 49.11 -29.18
CA GLU A 104 -12.34 49.12 -30.61
C GLU A 104 -11.49 50.38 -30.94
N SER A 105 -10.75 50.56 -32.04
CA SER A 105 -10.74 49.99 -33.40
C SER A 105 -9.39 50.31 -34.09
N SER A 106 -9.12 49.64 -35.22
CA SER A 106 -8.62 50.19 -36.50
C SER A 106 -7.49 49.40 -37.18
N THR A 107 -7.83 48.90 -38.37
CA THR A 107 -7.03 48.76 -39.61
C THR A 107 -5.66 48.04 -39.56
N VAL A 108 -5.56 46.91 -40.28
CA VAL A 108 -4.73 46.76 -41.52
C VAL A 108 -4.80 45.30 -42.03
N LYS A 109 -4.84 45.16 -43.36
CA LYS A 109 -4.94 43.93 -44.16
C LYS A 109 -3.66 43.07 -44.13
N ARG A 110 -3.87 41.75 -44.21
CA ARG A 110 -3.21 40.71 -45.06
C ARG A 110 -1.68 40.75 -45.19
N VAL A 111 -1.00 39.62 -44.90
CA VAL A 111 0.01 38.94 -45.78
C VAL A 111 0.50 37.65 -45.11
N MET A 112 0.58 36.58 -45.89
CA MET A 112 1.23 35.29 -45.59
C MET A 112 2.76 35.38 -45.80
N THR A 113 3.49 34.41 -45.24
CA THR A 113 4.90 34.01 -45.46
C THR A 113 5.97 34.63 -44.56
N GLY A 114 6.81 33.78 -43.95
CA GLY A 114 8.06 34.16 -43.28
C GLY A 114 8.47 33.23 -42.13
N THR A 115 9.63 32.60 -42.27
CA THR A 115 10.21 31.53 -41.43
C THR A 115 11.13 32.08 -40.31
N VAL A 116 11.32 31.27 -39.24
CA VAL A 116 12.46 31.19 -38.27
C VAL A 116 12.56 32.23 -37.13
N ALA A 117 12.61 31.73 -35.87
CA ALA A 117 13.78 31.77 -34.97
C ALA A 117 13.38 31.66 -33.47
N GLY A 118 14.11 30.81 -32.74
CA GLY A 118 13.89 30.56 -31.31
C GLY A 118 14.30 31.70 -30.39
N PHE A 119 13.76 31.68 -29.16
CA PHE A 119 14.10 32.62 -28.10
C PHE A 119 14.40 31.86 -26.79
N LYS A 120 15.59 32.13 -26.23
CA LYS A 120 16.11 31.64 -24.94
C LYS A 120 15.80 32.65 -23.84
N TRP A 121 15.59 32.17 -22.61
CA TRP A 121 15.47 33.01 -21.41
C TRP A 121 16.85 33.36 -20.82
N PRO A 122 17.09 34.59 -20.34
CA PRO A 122 18.37 35.00 -19.75
C PRO A 122 18.50 34.61 -18.26
N PRO A 123 19.75 34.54 -17.71
CA PRO A 123 19.98 34.23 -16.31
C PRO A 123 20.07 35.52 -15.46
N SER A 124 19.53 35.50 -14.25
CA SER A 124 19.79 36.52 -13.24
C SER A 124 20.39 35.91 -11.97
N VAL A 125 21.48 36.53 -11.55
CA VAL A 125 22.32 36.27 -10.38
C VAL A 125 21.75 37.04 -9.18
N SER A 126 21.78 36.47 -7.98
CA SER A 126 22.06 37.23 -6.74
C SER A 126 22.46 36.31 -5.57
N GLU A 127 23.32 36.88 -4.74
CA GLU A 127 24.32 36.32 -3.81
C GLU A 127 23.80 35.94 -2.39
N PRO A 128 24.66 35.36 -1.52
CA PRO A 128 24.27 34.51 -0.40
C PRO A 128 24.13 35.26 0.95
N VAL A 129 23.25 34.78 1.84
CA VAL A 129 23.21 35.15 3.26
C VAL A 129 22.91 33.93 4.15
N LYS A 130 23.49 33.97 5.34
CA LYS A 130 23.87 32.93 6.32
C LYS A 130 22.72 32.18 7.04
N ASP A 131 23.12 31.01 7.52
CA ASP A 131 22.46 30.08 8.46
C ASP A 131 21.54 30.68 9.53
N SER A 132 20.35 30.07 9.67
CA SER A 132 19.79 29.65 10.95
C SER A 132 18.52 28.79 10.75
N ASP A 133 18.64 27.47 10.94
CA ASP A 133 17.74 26.55 11.69
C ASP A 133 17.70 25.13 11.05
N PRO A 134 18.24 24.06 11.69
CA PRO A 134 18.30 22.72 11.13
C PRO A 134 17.34 21.76 11.83
N HIS A 135 16.10 21.66 11.36
CA HIS A 135 15.29 20.44 11.53
C HIS A 135 14.10 20.46 10.57
N PHE A 136 13.76 19.29 10.01
CA PHE A 136 12.77 19.05 8.96
C PHE A 136 13.22 19.41 7.54
N HIS A 137 14.11 18.60 6.95
CA HIS A 137 14.10 18.23 5.52
C HIS A 137 15.37 17.38 5.23
N HIS A 138 15.43 16.15 5.72
CA HIS A 138 16.47 15.21 5.27
C HIS A 138 16.00 13.75 5.37
N PHE A 139 15.14 13.33 4.45
CA PHE A 139 14.93 11.90 4.18
C PHE A 139 14.65 11.55 2.70
N LEU A 140 14.63 12.51 1.77
CA LEU A 140 14.36 12.24 0.35
C LEU A 140 15.56 12.42 -0.59
N LEU A 141 16.79 12.56 -0.07
CA LEU A 141 17.98 12.83 -0.92
C LEU A 141 19.22 12.04 -0.47
N SER A 142 19.11 10.72 -0.35
CA SER A 142 20.30 9.86 -0.34
C SER A 142 20.10 8.60 -1.20
N GLN A 143 19.84 8.81 -2.49
CA GLN A 143 20.26 7.91 -3.56
C GLN A 143 20.80 8.82 -4.66
N THR A 144 22.12 9.03 -4.61
CA THR A 144 22.88 9.78 -5.60
C THR A 144 23.13 8.92 -6.83
N GLU A 145 22.13 8.79 -7.69
CA GLU A 145 22.33 8.65 -9.13
C GLU A 145 21.38 9.60 -9.88
N LYS A 146 21.94 10.34 -10.83
CA LYS A 146 21.30 11.50 -11.48
C LYS A 146 19.96 11.15 -12.17
N PRO A 147 18.85 11.85 -11.89
CA PRO A 147 17.56 11.65 -12.60
C PRO A 147 17.54 12.16 -14.05
N ALA A 148 18.65 12.70 -14.57
CA ALA A 148 18.68 13.34 -15.88
C ALA A 148 18.79 12.36 -17.08
N VAL A 149 19.16 11.10 -16.83
CA VAL A 149 19.39 10.11 -17.90
C VAL A 149 18.09 9.43 -18.37
N CYS A 150 17.10 9.27 -17.49
CA CYS A 150 15.85 8.56 -17.80
C CYS A 150 14.96 9.34 -18.79
N TYR A 151 14.82 10.66 -18.60
CA TYR A 151 14.01 11.49 -19.51
C TYR A 151 14.63 11.61 -20.91
N GLN A 152 15.95 11.80 -21.02
CA GLN A 152 16.62 11.97 -22.32
C GLN A 152 16.54 10.73 -23.23
N ALA A 153 16.52 9.52 -22.65
CA ALA A 153 16.40 8.27 -23.41
C ALA A 153 15.00 8.09 -24.02
N ILE A 154 13.95 8.46 -23.29
CA ILE A 154 12.55 8.37 -23.75
C ILE A 154 12.28 9.42 -24.84
N THR A 155 12.76 10.67 -24.67
CA THR A 155 12.53 11.72 -25.67
C THR A 155 13.30 11.50 -26.98
N LYS A 156 14.47 10.84 -26.96
CA LYS A 156 15.25 10.54 -28.17
C LYS A 156 14.69 9.39 -29.02
N LYS A 157 13.91 8.46 -28.44
CA LYS A 157 13.36 7.29 -29.14
C LYS A 157 11.93 7.49 -29.69
N LEU A 158 11.22 8.56 -29.32
CA LEU A 158 9.92 8.94 -29.89
C LEU A 158 10.05 9.59 -31.29
N LYS A 159 10.88 9.02 -32.18
CA LYS A 159 10.76 9.27 -33.61
C LYS A 159 9.63 8.39 -34.12
N VAL A 160 8.56 9.01 -34.61
CA VAL A 160 7.47 8.33 -35.32
C VAL A 160 8.11 7.54 -36.46
N CYS A 161 8.14 6.20 -36.35
CA CYS A 161 8.48 5.34 -37.47
C CYS A 161 7.26 5.33 -38.38
N GLU A 162 7.31 6.13 -39.45
CA GLU A 162 6.40 5.99 -40.59
C GLU A 162 6.83 4.76 -41.39
N GLU A 163 6.49 3.57 -40.89
CA GLU A 163 6.31 2.40 -41.75
C GLU A 163 4.81 2.25 -41.98
N GLU A 164 4.39 2.25 -43.24
CA GLU A 164 3.01 2.04 -43.67
C GLU A 164 2.53 0.63 -43.27
N THR A 165 2.16 0.44 -42.01
CA THR A 165 1.39 -0.73 -41.58
C THR A 165 -0.05 -0.52 -42.03
N GLY A 166 -0.38 -1.03 -43.22
CA GLY A 166 -1.76 -1.07 -43.70
C GLY A 166 -2.65 -1.76 -42.67
N SER A 167 -3.62 -1.03 -42.10
CA SER A 167 -4.58 -1.57 -41.14
C SER A 167 -5.44 -2.64 -41.84
N THR A 168 -5.10 -3.92 -41.61
CA THR A 168 -5.87 -5.06 -42.11
C THR A 168 -6.97 -5.47 -41.12
N SER A 169 -7.75 -4.51 -40.61
CA SER A 169 -8.94 -4.87 -39.84
C SER A 169 -9.95 -5.54 -40.77
N ILE A 170 -10.45 -6.71 -40.38
CA ILE A 170 -11.74 -7.17 -40.90
C ILE A 170 -12.75 -6.10 -40.46
N GLN A 171 -13.47 -5.49 -41.41
CA GLN A 171 -14.33 -4.32 -41.17
C GLN A 171 -15.13 -4.42 -39.86
N ALA A 172 -15.15 -3.32 -39.11
CA ALA A 172 -15.75 -3.18 -37.79
C ALA A 172 -17.15 -3.80 -37.71
N ALA A 173 -17.37 -4.67 -36.71
CA ALA A 173 -18.66 -5.28 -36.41
C ALA A 173 -19.62 -4.31 -35.69
N ASP A 174 -19.69 -3.05 -36.14
CA ASP A 174 -20.66 -2.09 -35.58
C ASP A 174 -22.12 -2.44 -35.99
N SER A 175 -22.34 -3.45 -36.85
CA SER A 175 -23.68 -3.91 -37.26
C SER A 175 -24.02 -5.37 -36.94
N THR A 176 -23.06 -6.25 -36.59
CA THR A 176 -23.31 -7.71 -36.51
C THR A 176 -23.71 -8.19 -35.11
N ALA A 177 -23.12 -7.65 -34.05
CA ALA A 177 -23.46 -8.03 -32.67
C ALA A 177 -24.89 -7.62 -32.25
N VAL A 178 -25.52 -6.70 -33.00
CA VAL A 178 -26.90 -6.24 -32.78
C VAL A 178 -27.90 -6.93 -33.73
N ASN A 179 -27.46 -7.47 -34.89
CA ASN A 179 -28.37 -8.01 -35.92
C ASN A 179 -28.37 -9.54 -36.11
N GLY A 180 -27.60 -10.31 -35.34
CA GLY A 180 -27.85 -11.76 -35.17
C GLY A 180 -27.77 -12.64 -36.42
N SER A 181 -27.18 -12.18 -37.54
CA SER A 181 -27.03 -12.99 -38.76
C SER A 181 -25.56 -13.32 -39.05
N ILE A 182 -24.88 -13.96 -38.09
CA ILE A 182 -23.60 -14.62 -38.37
C ILE A 182 -23.91 -15.99 -38.98
N THR A 183 -23.35 -16.27 -40.15
CA THR A 183 -23.42 -17.62 -40.72
C THR A 183 -22.32 -18.46 -40.06
N PRO A 184 -22.66 -19.51 -39.29
CA PRO A 184 -21.65 -20.34 -38.63
C PRO A 184 -20.78 -21.05 -39.67
N THR A 185 -19.53 -21.32 -39.31
CA THR A 185 -18.62 -22.13 -40.15
C THR A 185 -18.99 -23.60 -40.07
N ASP A 186 -18.79 -24.33 -41.18
CA ASP A 186 -18.94 -25.79 -41.24
C ASP A 186 -17.82 -26.53 -40.48
N LYS A 187 -16.74 -25.82 -40.13
CA LYS A 187 -15.61 -26.37 -39.36
C LYS A 187 -16.01 -26.67 -37.92
N LYS A 188 -15.56 -27.82 -37.41
CA LYS A 188 -15.76 -28.20 -36.00
C LYS A 188 -14.83 -27.40 -35.11
N ILE A 189 -15.38 -26.76 -34.08
CA ILE A 189 -14.65 -25.88 -33.18
C ILE A 189 -14.33 -26.62 -31.87
N GLY A 190 -13.08 -26.61 -31.45
CA GLY A 190 -12.64 -27.03 -30.13
C GLY A 190 -12.43 -25.82 -29.22
N PHE A 191 -12.70 -25.94 -27.92
CA PHE A 191 -12.41 -24.88 -26.95
C PHE A 191 -11.81 -25.45 -25.67
N LEU A 192 -10.63 -24.96 -25.31
CA LEU A 192 -9.85 -25.40 -24.15
C LEU A 192 -9.76 -24.27 -23.11
N GLY A 193 -10.31 -24.51 -21.92
CA GLY A 193 -10.24 -23.56 -20.80
C GLY A 193 -11.52 -22.74 -20.62
N LEU A 194 -12.36 -23.18 -19.69
CA LEU A 194 -13.66 -22.55 -19.37
C LEU A 194 -13.52 -21.64 -18.16
N GLY A 195 -12.56 -20.71 -18.25
CA GLY A 195 -12.31 -19.67 -17.25
C GLY A 195 -13.27 -18.48 -17.38
N LEU A 196 -12.93 -17.38 -16.71
CA LEU A 196 -13.74 -16.14 -16.69
C LEU A 196 -14.07 -15.60 -18.09
N MET A 197 -13.09 -15.63 -19.01
CA MET A 197 -13.27 -15.24 -20.40
C MET A 197 -13.81 -16.41 -21.25
N GLY A 198 -13.19 -17.58 -21.13
CA GLY A 198 -13.53 -18.74 -21.95
C GLY A 198 -15.02 -19.12 -21.89
N SER A 199 -15.67 -18.96 -20.74
CA SER A 199 -17.11 -19.23 -20.60
C SER A 199 -17.97 -18.34 -21.51
N GLY A 200 -17.72 -17.04 -21.53
CA GLY A 200 -18.50 -16.10 -22.34
C GLY A 200 -18.28 -16.32 -23.83
N ILE A 201 -17.02 -16.59 -24.22
CA ILE A 201 -16.65 -16.89 -25.60
C ILE A 201 -17.38 -18.15 -26.10
N VAL A 202 -17.37 -19.24 -25.32
CA VAL A 202 -18.04 -20.50 -25.70
C VAL A 202 -19.56 -20.32 -25.81
N SER A 203 -20.21 -19.67 -24.85
CA SER A 203 -21.65 -19.42 -24.94
C SER A 203 -22.01 -18.63 -26.20
N ASN A 204 -21.19 -17.65 -26.59
CA ASN A 204 -21.44 -16.89 -27.81
C ASN A 204 -21.23 -17.71 -29.09
N LEU A 205 -20.22 -18.58 -29.13
CA LEU A 205 -20.05 -19.52 -30.24
C LEU A 205 -21.24 -20.48 -30.39
N LEU A 206 -21.75 -21.03 -29.27
CA LEU A 206 -22.92 -21.91 -29.26
C LEU A 206 -24.19 -21.17 -29.69
N LYS A 207 -24.44 -19.97 -29.16
CA LYS A 207 -25.60 -19.13 -29.53
C LYS A 207 -25.63 -18.79 -31.01
N MET A 208 -24.48 -18.61 -31.64
CA MET A 208 -24.36 -18.33 -33.09
C MET A 208 -24.38 -19.61 -33.95
N GLY A 209 -24.62 -20.79 -33.36
CA GLY A 209 -24.84 -22.04 -34.08
C GLY A 209 -23.57 -22.81 -34.46
N HIS A 210 -22.41 -22.47 -33.90
CA HIS A 210 -21.19 -23.24 -34.14
C HIS A 210 -21.23 -24.60 -33.43
N THR A 211 -20.67 -25.62 -34.08
CA THR A 211 -20.47 -26.93 -33.42
C THR A 211 -19.22 -26.88 -32.55
N VAL A 212 -19.40 -26.80 -31.23
CA VAL A 212 -18.30 -26.65 -30.26
C VAL A 212 -18.08 -27.93 -29.44
N THR A 213 -16.82 -28.34 -29.31
CA THR A 213 -16.36 -29.36 -28.35
C THR A 213 -15.51 -28.70 -27.29
N VAL A 214 -15.92 -28.78 -26.02
CA VAL A 214 -15.27 -28.12 -24.90
C VAL A 214 -14.44 -29.08 -24.07
N TRP A 215 -13.37 -28.57 -23.48
CA TRP A 215 -12.63 -29.23 -22.42
C TRP A 215 -12.14 -28.22 -21.38
N ASN A 216 -12.15 -28.63 -20.12
CA ASN A 216 -11.58 -27.88 -19.03
C ASN A 216 -10.96 -28.84 -18.00
N ARG A 217 -9.87 -28.42 -17.34
CA ARG A 217 -9.21 -29.24 -16.31
C ARG A 217 -10.16 -29.64 -15.17
N THR A 218 -11.06 -28.75 -14.80
CA THR A 218 -12.17 -29.05 -13.88
C THR A 218 -13.40 -29.39 -14.72
N ALA A 219 -13.76 -30.67 -14.77
CA ALA A 219 -14.81 -31.18 -15.66
C ALA A 219 -16.18 -30.55 -15.39
N GLU A 220 -16.52 -30.28 -14.13
CA GLU A 220 -17.80 -29.68 -13.71
C GLU A 220 -18.10 -28.34 -14.41
N LYS A 221 -17.07 -27.59 -14.83
CA LYS A 221 -17.27 -26.33 -15.56
C LYS A 221 -17.83 -26.53 -16.97
N CYS A 222 -17.76 -27.74 -17.52
CA CYS A 222 -18.30 -28.07 -18.83
C CYS A 222 -19.82 -28.27 -18.81
N ASP A 223 -20.41 -28.61 -17.65
CA ASP A 223 -21.81 -29.06 -17.55
C ASP A 223 -22.81 -28.04 -18.09
N LEU A 224 -22.58 -26.76 -17.83
CA LEU A 224 -23.41 -25.66 -18.34
C LEU A 224 -23.43 -25.63 -19.87
N PHE A 225 -22.28 -25.85 -20.52
CA PHE A 225 -22.18 -25.78 -21.98
C PHE A 225 -22.69 -27.05 -22.65
N ILE A 226 -22.61 -28.21 -21.99
CA ILE A 226 -23.22 -29.45 -22.47
C ILE A 226 -24.75 -29.27 -22.57
N GLN A 227 -25.35 -28.60 -21.59
CA GLN A 227 -26.78 -28.25 -21.63
C GLN A 227 -27.11 -27.27 -22.77
N GLU A 228 -26.17 -26.38 -23.11
CA GLU A 228 -26.26 -25.46 -24.27
C GLU A 228 -25.94 -26.13 -25.62
N GLY A 229 -25.65 -27.44 -25.65
CA GLY A 229 -25.41 -28.21 -26.88
C GLY A 229 -23.94 -28.44 -27.26
N ALA A 230 -23.00 -28.06 -26.39
CA ALA A 230 -21.59 -28.39 -26.58
C ALA A 230 -21.30 -29.88 -26.41
N ARG A 231 -20.31 -30.39 -27.14
CA ARG A 231 -19.76 -31.73 -26.94
C ARG A 231 -18.66 -31.69 -25.90
N LEU A 232 -18.50 -32.75 -25.12
CA LEU A 232 -17.42 -32.87 -24.13
C LEU A 232 -16.25 -33.66 -24.72
N GLY A 233 -15.06 -33.04 -24.77
CA GLY A 233 -13.80 -33.78 -24.96
C GLY A 233 -13.25 -34.25 -23.62
N ARG A 234 -12.59 -35.42 -23.58
CA ARG A 234 -12.01 -35.96 -22.34
C ARG A 234 -10.59 -35.43 -22.09
N THR A 235 -9.86 -35.11 -23.16
CA THR A 235 -8.50 -34.56 -23.10
C THR A 235 -8.28 -33.48 -24.15
N PRO A 236 -7.32 -32.55 -23.97
CA PRO A 236 -6.94 -31.59 -25.00
C PRO A 236 -6.57 -32.25 -26.33
N ALA A 237 -5.82 -33.35 -26.29
CA ALA A 237 -5.45 -34.12 -27.49
C ALA A 237 -6.67 -34.64 -28.26
N GLU A 238 -7.70 -35.10 -27.56
CA GLU A 238 -8.94 -35.58 -28.18
C GLU A 238 -9.73 -34.45 -28.84
N VAL A 239 -9.84 -33.29 -28.17
CA VAL A 239 -10.50 -32.10 -28.74
C VAL A 239 -9.81 -31.69 -30.04
N VAL A 240 -8.49 -31.59 -30.04
CA VAL A 240 -7.71 -31.19 -31.23
C VAL A 240 -7.80 -32.22 -32.35
N SER A 241 -7.87 -33.51 -32.01
CA SER A 241 -8.02 -34.58 -33.00
C SER A 241 -9.39 -34.54 -33.68
N THR A 242 -10.43 -34.20 -32.93
CA THR A 242 -11.84 -34.25 -33.38
C THR A 242 -12.32 -32.96 -34.06
N CYS A 243 -11.72 -31.81 -33.71
CA CYS A 243 -12.05 -30.50 -34.24
C CYS A 243 -11.08 -30.04 -35.34
N ASP A 244 -11.50 -29.10 -36.18
CA ASP A 244 -10.68 -28.53 -37.25
C ASP A 244 -9.90 -27.31 -36.74
N ILE A 245 -10.56 -26.46 -35.94
CA ILE A 245 -9.98 -25.29 -35.28
C ILE A 245 -10.20 -25.43 -33.79
N THR A 246 -9.13 -25.36 -32.99
CA THR A 246 -9.22 -25.42 -31.53
C THR A 246 -8.71 -24.12 -30.92
N PHE A 247 -9.57 -23.44 -30.16
CA PHE A 247 -9.22 -22.27 -29.37
C PHE A 247 -8.77 -22.67 -27.97
N ALA A 248 -7.85 -21.91 -27.37
CA ALA A 248 -7.45 -22.04 -25.98
C ALA A 248 -7.49 -20.69 -25.26
N CYS A 249 -7.96 -20.67 -24.01
CA CYS A 249 -7.95 -19.47 -23.16
C CYS A 249 -7.62 -19.86 -21.72
N VAL A 250 -6.33 -19.77 -21.36
CA VAL A 250 -5.81 -20.18 -20.04
C VAL A 250 -5.11 -19.04 -19.30
N SER A 251 -4.73 -19.28 -18.05
CA SER A 251 -4.38 -18.23 -17.08
C SER A 251 -3.04 -17.53 -17.35
N ASP A 252 -2.02 -18.28 -17.74
CA ASP A 252 -0.63 -17.83 -17.72
C ASP A 252 0.26 -18.66 -18.68
N PRO A 253 1.49 -18.22 -18.98
CA PRO A 253 2.41 -18.91 -19.87
C PRO A 253 2.67 -20.37 -19.49
N LYS A 254 2.75 -20.67 -18.17
CA LYS A 254 2.97 -22.04 -17.70
C LYS A 254 1.77 -22.92 -18.03
N ALA A 255 0.55 -22.44 -17.77
CA ALA A 255 -0.67 -23.16 -18.11
C ALA A 255 -0.79 -23.39 -19.63
N ALA A 256 -0.38 -22.43 -20.46
CA ALA A 256 -0.37 -22.58 -21.92
C ALA A 256 0.63 -23.65 -22.37
N LYS A 257 1.87 -23.63 -21.83
CA LYS A 257 2.89 -24.65 -22.12
C LYS A 257 2.46 -26.04 -21.63
N ASP A 258 1.94 -26.15 -20.41
CA ASP A 258 1.46 -27.42 -19.86
C ASP A 258 0.28 -27.99 -20.67
N LEU A 259 -0.63 -27.13 -21.14
CA LEU A 259 -1.76 -27.53 -21.99
C LEU A 259 -1.28 -28.09 -23.34
N VAL A 260 -0.24 -27.50 -23.91
CA VAL A 260 0.25 -27.90 -25.24
C VAL A 260 1.20 -29.09 -25.17
N LEU A 261 2.21 -29.03 -24.30
CA LEU A 261 3.33 -29.97 -24.22
C LEU A 261 3.09 -31.12 -23.23
N GLY A 262 2.12 -30.98 -22.33
CA GLY A 262 1.84 -31.98 -21.29
C GLY A 262 1.31 -33.32 -21.82
N PRO A 263 1.18 -34.32 -20.94
CA PRO A 263 0.59 -35.60 -21.29
C PRO A 263 -0.88 -35.43 -21.72
N SER A 264 -1.25 -36.05 -22.84
CA SER A 264 -2.56 -35.85 -23.49
C SER A 264 -2.86 -34.38 -23.85
N GLY A 265 -1.80 -33.56 -23.98
CA GLY A 265 -1.87 -32.16 -24.39
C GLY A 265 -2.15 -31.97 -25.88
N VAL A 266 -2.34 -30.71 -26.28
CA VAL A 266 -2.71 -30.30 -27.66
C VAL A 266 -1.80 -30.96 -28.69
N LEU A 267 -0.48 -30.98 -28.45
CA LEU A 267 0.51 -31.46 -29.40
C LEU A 267 0.32 -32.93 -29.82
N GLN A 268 -0.29 -33.75 -28.96
CA GLN A 268 -0.56 -35.16 -29.24
C GLN A 268 -1.74 -35.35 -30.19
N GLY A 269 -2.63 -34.36 -30.30
CA GLY A 269 -3.76 -34.35 -31.23
C GLY A 269 -3.47 -33.66 -32.57
N ILE A 270 -2.41 -32.86 -32.66
CA ILE A 270 -2.06 -32.12 -33.88
C ILE A 270 -1.59 -33.07 -34.99
N ARG A 271 -2.13 -32.85 -36.18
CA ARG A 271 -1.81 -33.51 -37.45
C ARG A 271 -1.90 -32.49 -38.59
N PRO A 272 -1.38 -32.79 -39.80
CA PRO A 272 -1.54 -31.93 -40.96
C PRO A 272 -2.98 -31.45 -41.16
N GLY A 273 -3.16 -30.12 -41.24
CA GLY A 273 -4.45 -29.45 -41.43
C GLY A 273 -5.21 -29.07 -40.14
N LYS A 274 -4.77 -29.55 -38.96
CA LYS A 274 -5.35 -29.12 -37.68
C LYS A 274 -4.88 -27.72 -37.31
N CYS A 275 -5.80 -26.90 -36.80
CA CYS A 275 -5.54 -25.51 -36.45
C CYS A 275 -5.65 -25.27 -34.94
N TYR A 276 -4.71 -24.53 -34.37
CA TYR A 276 -4.70 -24.14 -32.97
C TYR A 276 -4.62 -22.61 -32.84
N VAL A 277 -5.54 -22.04 -32.07
CA VAL A 277 -5.66 -20.61 -31.83
C VAL A 277 -5.50 -20.33 -30.34
N ASP A 278 -4.38 -19.74 -29.92
CA ASP A 278 -4.17 -19.41 -28.51
C ASP A 278 -4.65 -17.99 -28.21
N MET A 279 -5.68 -17.86 -27.38
CA MET A 279 -6.26 -16.59 -26.94
C MET A 279 -5.78 -16.18 -25.54
N SER A 280 -4.80 -16.90 -24.98
CA SER A 280 -4.25 -16.63 -23.66
C SER A 280 -3.30 -15.43 -23.70
N THR A 281 -3.33 -14.59 -22.67
CA THR A 281 -2.33 -13.51 -22.53
C THR A 281 -1.02 -14.08 -21.99
N VAL A 282 0.00 -14.15 -22.85
CA VAL A 282 1.34 -14.70 -22.56
C VAL A 282 2.44 -13.83 -23.20
N ASP A 283 3.71 -14.14 -22.93
CA ASP A 283 4.86 -13.48 -23.56
C ASP A 283 5.15 -13.98 -24.98
N ALA A 284 5.87 -13.14 -25.75
CA ALA A 284 6.22 -13.40 -27.14
C ALA A 284 7.08 -14.66 -27.32
N ASP A 285 7.96 -14.97 -26.38
CA ASP A 285 8.82 -16.15 -26.45
C ASP A 285 7.99 -17.42 -26.31
N THR A 286 7.04 -17.42 -25.38
CA THR A 286 6.10 -18.53 -25.18
C THR A 286 5.26 -18.79 -26.43
N VAL A 287 4.61 -17.78 -27.03
CA VAL A 287 3.83 -18.02 -28.27
C VAL A 287 4.71 -18.48 -29.43
N THR A 288 5.94 -17.97 -29.53
CA THR A 288 6.87 -18.38 -30.58
C THR A 288 7.27 -19.85 -30.42
N GLU A 289 7.59 -20.28 -29.19
CA GLU A 289 7.88 -21.69 -28.86
C GLU A 289 6.69 -22.60 -29.19
N LEU A 290 5.48 -22.21 -28.76
CA LEU A 290 4.27 -22.98 -29.02
C LEU A 290 3.97 -23.07 -30.51
N ALA A 291 4.10 -21.97 -31.26
CA ALA A 291 3.92 -21.95 -32.70
C ALA A 291 4.89 -22.90 -33.41
N GLN A 292 6.19 -22.85 -33.07
CA GLN A 292 7.21 -23.73 -33.65
C GLN A 292 6.86 -25.20 -33.45
N VAL A 293 6.49 -25.57 -32.22
CA VAL A 293 6.19 -26.97 -31.89
C VAL A 293 4.92 -27.46 -32.58
N ILE A 294 3.87 -26.63 -32.69
CA ILE A 294 2.63 -26.96 -33.42
C ILE A 294 2.88 -27.11 -34.92
N VAL A 295 3.61 -26.17 -35.52
CA VAL A 295 3.94 -26.18 -36.95
C VAL A 295 4.84 -27.35 -37.31
N SER A 296 5.78 -27.73 -36.43
CA SER A 296 6.66 -28.90 -36.63
C SER A 296 5.89 -30.23 -36.78
N ARG A 297 4.64 -30.29 -36.31
CA ARG A 297 3.73 -31.44 -36.46
C ARG A 297 2.71 -31.29 -37.60
N GLY A 298 2.88 -30.27 -38.45
CA GLY A 298 2.00 -29.97 -39.57
C GLY A 298 0.72 -29.21 -39.21
N GLY A 299 0.60 -28.74 -37.97
CA GLY A 299 -0.51 -27.89 -37.55
C GLY A 299 -0.35 -26.44 -38.03
N ARG A 300 -1.44 -25.69 -37.99
CA ARG A 300 -1.46 -24.22 -38.20
C ARG A 300 -1.68 -23.51 -36.88
N PHE A 301 -0.96 -22.41 -36.67
CA PHE A 301 -0.97 -21.67 -35.41
C PHE A 301 -1.35 -20.20 -35.62
N LEU A 302 -2.20 -19.69 -34.74
CA LEU A 302 -2.55 -18.28 -34.64
C LEU A 302 -2.57 -17.89 -33.16
N GLU A 303 -1.88 -16.82 -32.77
CA GLU A 303 -2.18 -16.17 -31.49
C GLU A 303 -3.32 -15.18 -31.69
N ALA A 304 -4.26 -15.13 -30.75
CA ALA A 304 -5.41 -14.24 -30.79
C ALA A 304 -5.81 -13.76 -29.37
N PRO A 305 -4.90 -13.19 -28.56
CA PRO A 305 -5.26 -12.66 -27.24
C PRO A 305 -6.37 -11.61 -27.33
N VAL A 306 -7.19 -11.54 -26.28
CA VAL A 306 -8.37 -10.66 -26.22
C VAL A 306 -8.25 -9.57 -25.17
N SER A 307 -8.66 -8.35 -25.53
CA SER A 307 -8.80 -7.22 -24.62
C SER A 307 -10.29 -7.04 -24.29
N GLY A 308 -10.58 -6.97 -22.99
CA GLY A 308 -11.93 -6.87 -22.46
C GLY A 308 -12.02 -7.35 -21.00
N ASN A 309 -13.24 -7.52 -20.51
CA ASN A 309 -13.55 -8.06 -19.19
C ASN A 309 -14.64 -9.15 -19.31
N GLN A 310 -15.02 -9.77 -18.19
CA GLN A 310 -16.06 -10.82 -18.20
C GLN A 310 -17.37 -10.38 -18.87
N GLN A 311 -17.83 -9.15 -18.61
CA GLN A 311 -19.07 -8.63 -19.18
C GLN A 311 -18.97 -8.53 -20.70
N LEU A 312 -17.89 -7.93 -21.22
CA LEU A 312 -17.65 -7.83 -22.65
C LEU A 312 -17.49 -9.20 -23.31
N SER A 313 -16.93 -10.17 -22.59
CA SER A 313 -16.84 -11.55 -23.06
C SER A 313 -18.21 -12.22 -23.18
N ASN A 314 -19.11 -11.98 -22.21
CA ASN A 314 -20.47 -12.51 -22.24
C ASN A 314 -21.29 -11.85 -23.36
N ASP A 315 -21.04 -10.57 -23.62
CA ASP A 315 -21.77 -9.77 -24.62
C ASP A 315 -21.24 -9.93 -26.04
N GLY A 316 -20.12 -10.65 -26.24
CA GLY A 316 -19.50 -10.83 -27.56
C GLY A 316 -18.83 -9.55 -28.09
N MET A 317 -18.35 -8.71 -27.18
CA MET A 317 -17.84 -7.35 -27.47
C MET A 317 -16.34 -7.22 -27.24
N LEU A 318 -15.60 -8.34 -27.26
CA LEU A 318 -14.14 -8.34 -27.07
C LEU A 318 -13.40 -7.68 -28.24
N VAL A 319 -12.21 -7.15 -27.96
CA VAL A 319 -11.27 -6.72 -29.00
C VAL A 319 -10.23 -7.82 -29.17
N ILE A 320 -10.16 -8.40 -30.36
CA ILE A 320 -9.28 -9.54 -30.65
C ILE A 320 -8.02 -9.02 -31.34
N LEU A 321 -6.85 -9.33 -30.79
CA LEU A 321 -5.56 -9.01 -31.39
C LEU A 321 -4.96 -10.31 -31.91
N ALA A 322 -4.87 -10.49 -33.23
CA ALA A 322 -4.43 -11.73 -33.84
C ALA A 322 -3.12 -11.58 -34.60
N ALA A 323 -2.25 -12.59 -34.57
CA ALA A 323 -1.04 -12.65 -35.40
C ALA A 323 -0.60 -14.10 -35.65
N GLY A 324 0.07 -14.35 -36.78
CA GLY A 324 0.50 -15.68 -37.23
C GLY A 324 -0.07 -16.05 -38.60
N ASP A 325 -0.70 -17.23 -38.71
CA ASP A 325 -1.22 -17.73 -39.99
C ASP A 325 -2.43 -16.89 -40.48
N ARG A 326 -2.23 -16.14 -41.58
CA ARG A 326 -3.25 -15.27 -42.17
C ARG A 326 -4.49 -16.03 -42.65
N GLY A 327 -4.30 -17.19 -43.27
CA GLY A 327 -5.44 -17.99 -43.74
C GLY A 327 -6.27 -18.52 -42.56
N LEU A 328 -5.64 -18.81 -41.42
CA LEU A 328 -6.33 -19.29 -40.22
C LEU A 328 -7.09 -18.14 -39.56
N TYR A 329 -6.52 -16.94 -39.58
CA TYR A 329 -7.23 -15.73 -39.17
C TYR A 329 -8.52 -15.53 -39.99
N GLU A 330 -8.46 -15.72 -41.31
CA GLU A 330 -9.62 -15.62 -42.20
C GLU A 330 -10.63 -16.76 -41.97
N ASP A 331 -10.13 -17.99 -41.78
CA ASP A 331 -10.95 -19.16 -41.43
C ASP A 331 -11.73 -18.97 -40.12
N CYS A 332 -11.19 -18.18 -39.18
CA CYS A 332 -11.78 -17.85 -37.89
C CYS A 332 -12.76 -16.67 -37.93
N SER A 333 -12.99 -16.05 -39.09
CA SER A 333 -13.79 -14.81 -39.22
C SER A 333 -15.16 -14.89 -38.54
N SER A 334 -15.93 -15.96 -38.82
CA SER A 334 -17.27 -16.17 -38.21
C SER A 334 -17.18 -16.34 -36.68
N CYS A 335 -16.17 -17.06 -36.18
CA CYS A 335 -15.94 -17.22 -34.74
C CYS A 335 -15.54 -15.88 -34.08
N PHE A 336 -14.68 -15.09 -34.70
CA PHE A 336 -14.27 -13.79 -34.20
C PHE A 336 -15.41 -12.78 -34.18
N GLN A 337 -16.31 -12.81 -35.17
CA GLN A 337 -17.53 -12.02 -35.17
C GLN A 337 -18.49 -12.42 -34.05
N ALA A 338 -18.54 -13.70 -33.67
CA ALA A 338 -19.41 -14.17 -32.60
C ALA A 338 -18.93 -13.73 -31.20
N MET A 339 -17.61 -13.68 -30.98
CA MET A 339 -17.04 -13.39 -29.66
C MET A 339 -16.51 -11.96 -29.48
N GLY A 340 -16.33 -11.22 -30.56
CA GLY A 340 -15.65 -9.93 -30.56
C GLY A 340 -16.39 -8.83 -31.32
N LYS A 341 -16.23 -7.60 -30.84
CA LYS A 341 -16.64 -6.38 -31.54
C LYS A 341 -15.75 -6.10 -32.74
N THR A 342 -14.46 -6.37 -32.62
CA THR A 342 -13.49 -6.11 -33.69
C THR A 342 -12.30 -7.05 -33.57
N SER A 343 -11.62 -7.27 -34.69
CA SER A 343 -10.38 -8.04 -34.73
C SER A 343 -9.32 -7.31 -35.55
N PHE A 344 -8.08 -7.35 -35.06
CA PHE A 344 -6.91 -6.78 -35.71
C PHE A 344 -5.95 -7.91 -36.07
N PHE A 345 -5.41 -7.89 -37.28
CA PHE A 345 -4.32 -8.78 -37.68
C PHE A 345 -2.99 -8.02 -37.66
N LEU A 346 -2.05 -8.46 -36.83
CA LEU A 346 -0.82 -7.75 -36.47
C LEU A 346 0.45 -8.38 -37.08
N GLY A 347 0.29 -9.22 -38.10
CA GLY A 347 1.40 -9.83 -38.83
C GLY A 347 1.90 -11.11 -38.18
N GLU A 348 3.20 -11.18 -37.91
CA GLU A 348 3.89 -12.40 -37.47
C GLU A 348 3.62 -12.75 -35.99
N VAL A 349 3.80 -14.03 -35.65
CA VAL A 349 3.66 -14.53 -34.27
C VAL A 349 4.58 -13.77 -33.32
N GLY A 350 4.05 -13.42 -32.16
CA GLY A 350 4.67 -12.60 -31.12
C GLY A 350 4.17 -11.15 -31.13
N ASN A 351 3.69 -10.63 -32.26
CA ASN A 351 3.23 -9.23 -32.34
C ASN A 351 1.94 -9.00 -31.56
N ALA A 352 1.00 -9.96 -31.55
CA ALA A 352 -0.23 -9.80 -30.79
C ALA A 352 0.01 -9.93 -29.29
N ALA A 353 0.87 -10.87 -28.84
CA ALA A 353 1.33 -10.94 -27.47
C ALA A 353 1.96 -9.62 -26.99
N LYS A 354 2.90 -9.05 -27.75
CA LYS A 354 3.54 -7.76 -27.43
C LYS A 354 2.51 -6.63 -27.31
N MET A 355 1.61 -6.51 -28.30
CA MET A 355 0.58 -5.47 -28.28
C MET A 355 -0.37 -5.63 -27.09
N MET A 356 -0.79 -6.85 -26.78
CA MET A 356 -1.66 -7.12 -25.64
C MET A 356 -0.99 -6.74 -24.31
N LEU A 357 0.29 -7.10 -24.13
CA LEU A 357 1.04 -6.74 -22.93
C LEU A 357 1.18 -5.22 -22.77
N ILE A 358 1.39 -4.48 -23.87
CA ILE A 358 1.42 -3.02 -23.85
C ILE A 358 0.06 -2.44 -23.44
N VAL A 359 -1.04 -2.95 -24.01
CA VAL A 359 -2.41 -2.52 -23.65
C VAL A 359 -2.69 -2.77 -22.16
N ASN A 360 -2.38 -3.97 -21.67
CA ASN A 360 -2.63 -4.32 -20.27
C ASN A 360 -1.68 -3.59 -19.30
N MET A 361 -0.46 -3.25 -19.72
CA MET A 361 0.45 -2.39 -18.95
C MET A 361 -0.14 -1.00 -18.72
N VAL A 362 -0.70 -0.39 -19.77
CA VAL A 362 -1.39 0.91 -19.67
C VAL A 362 -2.60 0.80 -18.75
N GLN A 363 -3.42 -0.26 -18.92
CA GLN A 363 -4.60 -0.47 -18.10
C GLN A 363 -4.26 -0.67 -16.61
N GLY A 364 -3.24 -1.48 -16.30
CA GLY A 364 -2.80 -1.75 -14.93
C GLY A 364 -2.26 -0.51 -14.25
N SER A 365 -1.41 0.24 -14.95
CA SER A 365 -0.86 1.51 -14.44
C SER A 365 -1.96 2.55 -14.20
N PHE A 366 -2.92 2.65 -15.14
CA PHE A 366 -4.05 3.58 -14.99
C PHE A 366 -4.94 3.24 -13.80
N MET A 367 -5.19 1.95 -13.54
CA MET A 367 -5.94 1.51 -12.37
C MET A 367 -5.25 1.91 -11.06
N ALA A 368 -3.92 1.74 -10.98
CA ALA A 368 -3.14 2.15 -9.82
C ALA A 368 -3.26 3.67 -9.58
N THR A 369 -3.13 4.48 -10.64
CA THR A 369 -3.29 5.95 -10.56
C THR A 369 -4.71 6.35 -10.13
N ILE A 370 -5.76 5.67 -10.61
CA ILE A 370 -7.13 5.93 -10.17
C ILE A 370 -7.29 5.65 -8.67
N ALA A 371 -6.77 4.52 -8.19
CA ALA A 371 -6.85 4.15 -6.78
C ALA A 371 -6.10 5.15 -5.87
N GLU A 372 -4.93 5.59 -6.30
CA GLU A 372 -4.16 6.64 -5.62
C GLU A 372 -4.97 7.95 -5.55
N GLY A 373 -5.50 8.41 -6.69
CA GLY A 373 -6.28 9.65 -6.76
C GLY A 373 -7.53 9.63 -5.88
N LEU A 374 -8.29 8.52 -5.87
CA LEU A 374 -9.46 8.36 -5.01
C LEU A 374 -9.09 8.34 -3.51
N THR A 375 -7.99 7.68 -3.15
CA THR A 375 -7.53 7.63 -1.76
C THR A 375 -7.01 8.99 -1.31
N LEU A 376 -6.26 9.69 -2.17
CA LEU A 376 -5.76 11.04 -1.92
C LEU A 376 -6.92 12.03 -1.71
N ALA A 377 -7.96 11.95 -2.53
CA ALA A 377 -9.17 12.75 -2.35
C ALA A 377 -9.79 12.50 -0.96
N GLN A 378 -9.92 11.23 -0.56
CA GLN A 378 -10.49 10.88 0.74
C GLN A 378 -9.68 11.42 1.92
N VAL A 379 -8.35 11.24 1.93
CA VAL A 379 -7.50 11.70 3.05
C VAL A 379 -7.37 13.22 3.12
N THR A 380 -7.56 13.92 2.00
CA THR A 380 -7.60 15.39 1.93
C THR A 380 -8.98 15.97 2.22
N GLY A 381 -9.95 15.14 2.64
CA GLY A 381 -11.31 15.56 2.99
C GLY A 381 -12.20 15.90 1.78
N GLN A 382 -11.81 15.48 0.57
CA GLN A 382 -12.61 15.64 -0.64
C GLN A 382 -13.53 14.44 -0.87
N SER A 383 -14.65 14.68 -1.54
CA SER A 383 -15.60 13.62 -1.92
C SER A 383 -15.06 12.83 -3.12
N GLN A 384 -14.90 11.51 -2.95
CA GLN A 384 -14.53 10.59 -4.03
C GLN A 384 -15.58 10.58 -5.17
N GLN A 385 -16.87 10.72 -4.84
CA GLN A 385 -17.93 10.84 -5.85
C GLN A 385 -17.77 12.11 -6.68
N THR A 386 -17.47 13.24 -6.04
CA THR A 386 -17.25 14.51 -6.74
C THR A 386 -16.00 14.46 -7.62
N LEU A 387 -14.93 13.79 -7.17
CA LEU A 387 -13.75 13.54 -8.00
C LEU A 387 -14.13 12.76 -9.26
N LEU A 388 -14.89 11.67 -9.12
CA LEU A 388 -15.38 10.89 -10.27
C LEU A 388 -16.20 11.76 -11.23
N ASP A 389 -17.13 12.56 -10.72
CA ASP A 389 -17.96 13.44 -11.54
C ASP A 389 -17.10 14.44 -12.34
N ILE A 390 -16.06 15.00 -11.71
CA ILE A 390 -15.09 15.90 -12.38
C ILE A 390 -14.32 15.15 -13.48
N LEU A 391 -13.80 13.96 -13.18
CA LEU A 391 -13.03 13.16 -14.14
C LEU A 391 -13.87 12.78 -15.37
N ASN A 392 -15.15 12.46 -15.16
CA ASN A 392 -16.09 12.12 -16.23
C ASN A 392 -16.51 13.31 -17.11
N GLN A 393 -16.34 14.56 -16.65
CA GLN A 393 -16.50 15.75 -17.49
C GLN A 393 -15.21 16.17 -18.21
N GLY A 394 -14.07 15.60 -17.80
CA GLY A 394 -12.75 15.91 -18.33
C GLY A 394 -12.35 15.08 -19.55
N GLN A 395 -11.12 15.30 -20.02
CA GLN A 395 -10.56 14.59 -21.18
C GLN A 395 -10.21 13.13 -20.90
N LEU A 396 -10.20 12.72 -19.62
CA LEU A 396 -9.90 11.35 -19.18
C LEU A 396 -11.16 10.47 -19.07
N ALA A 397 -12.33 11.03 -19.40
CA ALA A 397 -13.60 10.33 -19.33
C ALA A 397 -13.55 9.05 -20.18
N SER A 398 -13.71 7.90 -19.53
CA SER A 398 -13.72 6.59 -20.17
C SER A 398 -14.64 5.64 -19.42
N ILE A 399 -15.19 4.66 -20.14
CA ILE A 399 -16.05 3.61 -19.55
C ILE A 399 -15.29 2.87 -18.45
N PHE A 400 -13.99 2.62 -18.64
CA PHE A 400 -13.13 1.97 -17.65
C PHE A 400 -13.04 2.78 -16.35
N LEU A 401 -12.77 4.09 -16.45
CA LEU A 401 -12.68 4.97 -15.28
C LEU A 401 -14.00 5.01 -14.52
N ASP A 402 -15.12 5.22 -15.21
CA ASP A 402 -16.44 5.30 -14.57
C ASP A 402 -16.80 4.00 -13.85
N GLN A 403 -16.71 2.86 -14.53
CA GLN A 403 -17.04 1.56 -13.97
C GLN A 403 -16.16 1.21 -12.75
N LYS A 404 -14.84 1.43 -12.84
CA LYS A 404 -13.92 1.07 -11.74
C LYS A 404 -14.07 2.00 -10.55
N CYS A 405 -14.27 3.29 -10.76
CA CYS A 405 -14.55 4.21 -9.66
C CYS A 405 -15.88 3.88 -8.97
N GLN A 406 -16.95 3.60 -9.72
CA GLN A 406 -18.24 3.17 -9.15
C GLN A 406 -18.10 1.91 -8.30
N ASN A 407 -17.35 0.91 -8.77
CA ASN A 407 -17.07 -0.31 -8.01
C ASN A 407 -16.34 -0.01 -6.70
N ILE A 408 -15.34 0.88 -6.71
CA ILE A 408 -14.61 1.30 -5.50
C ILE A 408 -15.55 2.02 -4.52
N LEU A 409 -16.35 2.97 -5.00
CA LEU A 409 -17.29 3.75 -4.19
C LEU A 409 -18.35 2.86 -3.51
N GLN A 410 -18.76 1.79 -4.19
CA GLN A 410 -19.74 0.81 -3.68
C GLN A 410 -19.08 -0.30 -2.85
N GLY A 411 -17.75 -0.36 -2.77
CA GLY A 411 -17.02 -1.47 -2.16
C GLY A 411 -17.25 -2.82 -2.86
N ASN A 412 -17.66 -2.82 -4.14
CA ASN A 412 -17.97 -4.01 -4.91
C ASN A 412 -16.75 -4.47 -5.72
N PHE A 413 -16.02 -5.44 -5.19
CA PHE A 413 -14.82 -6.00 -5.82
C PHE A 413 -15.05 -7.38 -6.45
N LYS A 414 -16.27 -7.66 -6.92
CA LYS A 414 -16.53 -8.87 -7.72
C LYS A 414 -15.61 -8.86 -8.96
N PRO A 415 -14.91 -9.98 -9.26
CA PRO A 415 -13.86 -9.96 -10.27
C PRO A 415 -14.42 -9.95 -11.70
N ASP A 416 -14.38 -8.81 -12.37
CA ASP A 416 -14.59 -8.72 -13.84
C ASP A 416 -13.31 -9.06 -14.62
N PHE A 417 -12.17 -8.85 -13.96
CA PHE A 417 -10.84 -9.25 -14.39
C PHE A 417 -10.01 -9.46 -13.11
N TYR A 418 -9.36 -10.61 -12.97
CA TYR A 418 -8.67 -10.94 -11.72
C TYR A 418 -7.40 -10.10 -11.52
N LEU A 419 -7.18 -9.63 -10.28
CA LEU A 419 -5.98 -8.89 -9.91
C LEU A 419 -4.68 -9.66 -10.22
N LYS A 420 -4.68 -10.99 -9.99
CA LYS A 420 -3.52 -11.84 -10.34
C LYS A 420 -3.20 -11.86 -11.83
N TYR A 421 -4.17 -11.57 -12.72
CA TYR A 421 -3.93 -11.53 -14.16
C TYR A 421 -3.34 -10.19 -14.59
N ILE A 422 -3.85 -9.06 -14.08
CA ILE A 422 -3.23 -7.76 -14.37
C ILE A 422 -1.80 -7.69 -13.82
N GLN A 423 -1.54 -8.25 -12.64
CA GLN A 423 -0.19 -8.35 -12.07
C GLN A 423 0.72 -9.19 -12.98
N LYS A 424 0.25 -10.37 -13.41
CA LYS A 424 1.00 -11.22 -14.35
C LYS A 424 1.32 -10.46 -15.64
N ASP A 425 0.34 -9.74 -16.21
CA ASP A 425 0.51 -8.99 -17.44
C ASP A 425 1.51 -7.83 -17.27
N LEU A 426 1.47 -7.10 -16.13
CA LEU A 426 2.45 -6.07 -15.80
C LEU A 426 3.87 -6.64 -15.71
N ARG A 427 4.06 -7.78 -15.03
CA ARG A 427 5.35 -8.47 -14.97
C ARG A 427 5.87 -8.87 -16.35
N LEU A 428 5.00 -9.40 -17.22
CA LEU A 428 5.38 -9.77 -18.59
C LEU A 428 5.70 -8.53 -19.44
N ALA A 429 5.00 -7.42 -19.23
CA ALA A 429 5.28 -6.16 -19.92
C ALA A 429 6.62 -5.54 -19.48
N ILE A 430 6.97 -5.62 -18.19
CA ILE A 430 8.28 -5.20 -17.68
C ILE A 430 9.39 -6.06 -18.31
N ALA A 431 9.23 -7.39 -18.30
CA ALA A 431 10.19 -8.30 -18.94
C ALA A 431 10.34 -8.03 -20.45
N LEU A 432 9.25 -7.66 -21.13
CA LEU A 432 9.30 -7.21 -22.53
C LEU A 432 10.13 -5.92 -22.66
N GLY A 433 9.93 -4.94 -21.77
CA GLY A 433 10.74 -3.72 -21.69
C GLY A 433 12.23 -4.02 -21.50
N ASP A 434 12.56 -4.92 -20.58
CA ASP A 434 13.94 -5.36 -20.32
C ASP A 434 14.58 -5.99 -21.58
N SER A 435 13.85 -6.86 -22.28
CA SER A 435 14.34 -7.54 -23.49
C SER A 435 14.78 -6.58 -24.60
N VAL A 436 14.21 -5.37 -24.64
CA VAL A 436 14.49 -4.32 -25.63
C VAL A 436 15.25 -3.13 -25.06
N ASN A 437 15.77 -3.25 -23.83
CA ASN A 437 16.43 -2.17 -23.09
C ASN A 437 15.60 -0.88 -23.06
N HIS A 438 14.31 -0.99 -22.75
CA HIS A 438 13.37 0.11 -22.60
C HIS A 438 12.86 0.18 -21.14
N PRO A 439 13.29 1.17 -20.35
CA PRO A 439 12.82 1.33 -18.98
C PRO A 439 11.30 1.59 -18.90
N THR A 440 10.59 0.85 -18.05
CA THR A 440 9.14 0.99 -17.79
C THR A 440 8.82 1.34 -16.33
N PRO A 441 9.26 2.50 -15.82
CA PRO A 441 9.19 2.82 -14.38
C PRO A 441 7.76 2.88 -13.82
N MET A 442 6.79 3.36 -14.61
CA MET A 442 5.39 3.42 -14.18
C MET A 442 4.78 2.03 -14.01
N ALA A 443 5.10 1.10 -14.92
CA ALA A 443 4.64 -0.27 -14.84
C ALA A 443 5.29 -1.02 -13.68
N ALA A 444 6.58 -0.77 -13.44
CA ALA A 444 7.31 -1.32 -12.30
C ALA A 444 6.69 -0.88 -10.97
N ALA A 445 6.38 0.42 -10.82
CA ALA A 445 5.68 0.93 -9.64
C ALA A 445 4.28 0.31 -9.50
N ALA A 446 3.52 0.15 -10.59
CA ALA A 446 2.19 -0.47 -10.53
C ALA A 446 2.21 -1.98 -10.24
N ASN A 447 3.33 -2.67 -10.46
CA ASN A 447 3.49 -4.12 -10.33
C ASN A 447 3.88 -4.54 -8.90
N GLU A 448 3.44 -3.83 -7.84
CA GLU A 448 3.89 -3.92 -6.41
C GLU A 448 4.01 -5.33 -5.75
N GLU A 449 3.78 -6.44 -6.45
CA GLU A 449 4.38 -7.73 -6.11
C GLU A 449 5.92 -7.69 -6.12
N GLU A 450 6.55 -6.86 -6.96
CA GLU A 450 8.00 -6.64 -6.92
C GLU A 450 8.42 -5.79 -5.72
N GLU A 451 7.66 -4.78 -5.30
CA GLU A 451 7.96 -4.03 -4.08
C GLU A 451 7.79 -4.89 -2.82
N PHE A 452 6.76 -5.75 -2.75
CA PHE A 452 6.61 -6.64 -1.59
C PHE A 452 7.69 -7.74 -1.56
N LYS A 453 8.09 -8.28 -2.72
CA LYS A 453 9.23 -9.22 -2.80
C LYS A 453 10.55 -8.54 -2.50
N TRP A 454 10.79 -7.34 -3.02
CA TRP A 454 11.96 -6.52 -2.71
C TRP A 454 11.99 -6.17 -1.22
N LEU A 455 10.87 -5.77 -0.62
CA LEU A 455 10.73 -5.54 0.82
C LEU A 455 11.16 -6.78 1.61
N LEU A 456 10.66 -7.97 1.23
CA LEU A 456 10.97 -9.23 1.91
C LEU A 456 12.39 -9.76 1.65
N GLN A 457 13.01 -9.44 0.51
CA GLN A 457 14.30 -10.01 0.06
C GLN A 457 15.49 -9.07 0.23
N GLU A 458 15.28 -7.76 0.17
CA GLU A 458 16.32 -6.74 0.23
C GLU A 458 16.19 -5.89 1.50
N GLU A 459 15.05 -5.21 1.68
CA GLU A 459 14.91 -4.23 2.77
C GLU A 459 14.88 -4.90 4.17
N VAL A 460 14.14 -6.01 4.32
CA VAL A 460 14.13 -6.78 5.57
C VAL A 460 15.55 -7.21 5.96
N HIS A 461 16.34 -7.75 5.02
CA HIS A 461 17.71 -8.19 5.30
C HIS A 461 18.67 -7.03 5.56
N ALA A 462 18.46 -5.86 4.95
CA ALA A 462 19.21 -4.66 5.25
C ALA A 462 18.96 -4.19 6.69
N VAL A 463 17.69 -4.14 7.13
CA VAL A 463 17.33 -3.76 8.50
C VAL A 463 17.81 -4.81 9.51
N LEU A 464 17.74 -6.11 9.19
CA LEU A 464 18.28 -7.17 10.04
C LEU A 464 19.79 -7.03 10.24
N ARG A 465 20.55 -6.70 9.19
CA ARG A 465 21.99 -6.43 9.28
C ARG A 465 22.29 -5.23 10.17
N GLN A 466 21.58 -4.12 9.96
CA GLN A 466 21.72 -2.93 10.80
C GLN A 466 21.39 -3.22 12.27
N LEU A 467 20.33 -3.99 12.55
CA LEU A 467 19.99 -4.43 13.90
C LEU A 467 21.08 -5.31 14.50
N GLN A 468 21.63 -6.26 13.74
CA GLN A 468 22.73 -7.09 14.22
C GLN A 468 23.95 -6.26 14.59
N ASP A 469 24.32 -5.27 13.78
CA ASP A 469 25.50 -4.42 14.04
C ASP A 469 25.30 -3.56 15.29
N ILE A 470 24.12 -2.94 15.44
CA ILE A 470 23.77 -2.16 16.64
C ILE A 470 23.77 -3.05 17.89
N LEU A 471 23.20 -4.24 17.81
CA LEU A 471 23.12 -5.14 18.97
C LEU A 471 24.47 -5.78 19.31
N LYS A 472 25.33 -6.05 18.32
CA LYS A 472 26.72 -6.46 18.56
C LYS A 472 27.48 -5.37 19.29
N GLU A 473 27.38 -4.11 18.85
CA GLU A 473 28.01 -2.98 19.53
C GLU A 473 27.47 -2.83 20.95
N ALA A 474 26.15 -2.95 21.16
CA ALA A 474 25.55 -2.95 22.49
C ALA A 474 26.10 -4.11 23.36
N SER A 475 26.22 -5.32 22.82
CA SER A 475 26.76 -6.49 23.51
C SER A 475 28.23 -6.32 23.88
N HIS A 476 29.03 -5.69 23.01
CA HIS A 476 30.42 -5.32 23.32
C HIS A 476 30.53 -4.33 24.48
N ARG A 477 29.55 -3.45 24.69
CA ARG A 477 29.54 -2.59 25.90
C ARG A 477 29.31 -3.38 27.19
N PHE A 478 28.62 -4.52 27.12
CA PHE A 478 28.46 -5.44 28.26
C PHE A 478 29.61 -6.46 28.40
N ALA A 479 30.41 -6.67 27.36
CA ALA A 479 31.48 -7.66 27.31
C ALA A 479 32.86 -6.99 27.31
N LEU A 480 33.60 -7.11 28.41
CA LEU A 480 35.03 -6.82 28.39
C LEU A 480 35.75 -7.78 27.43
N PRO A 481 36.76 -7.34 26.67
CA PRO A 481 37.56 -8.21 25.83
C PRO A 481 38.24 -9.27 26.71
N THR A 482 37.86 -10.53 26.52
CA THR A 482 38.53 -11.68 27.13
C THR A 482 39.92 -11.84 26.53
N SER A 483 40.90 -12.03 27.41
CA SER A 483 42.29 -12.45 27.18
C SER A 483 42.53 -13.13 25.82
N GLY A 484 43.07 -12.37 24.86
CA GLY A 484 43.44 -12.89 23.53
C GLY A 484 44.00 -11.81 22.60
N SER A 485 43.59 -10.55 22.77
CA SER A 485 44.21 -9.39 22.12
C SER A 485 44.69 -8.42 23.18
N GLY A 486 45.98 -8.06 23.17
CA GLY A 486 46.69 -7.28 24.20
C GLY A 486 46.23 -5.83 24.41
N GLY A 487 44.98 -5.62 24.79
CA GLY A 487 44.45 -4.35 25.30
C GLY A 487 44.18 -4.44 26.80
N ALA A 488 44.67 -3.47 27.58
CA ALA A 488 44.47 -3.38 29.02
C ALA A 488 42.98 -3.43 29.39
N VAL A 489 42.66 -4.15 30.48
CA VAL A 489 41.32 -4.22 31.07
C VAL A 489 40.86 -2.80 31.42
N LYS A 490 39.81 -2.30 30.76
CA LYS A 490 39.22 -0.99 31.08
C LYS A 490 38.47 -1.10 32.41
N GLN A 491 39.16 -0.83 33.51
CA GLN A 491 38.55 -0.59 34.82
C GLN A 491 38.08 0.86 34.87
N GLU A 492 36.78 1.09 35.05
CA GLU A 492 36.23 2.43 35.18
C GLU A 492 35.94 2.76 36.65
N ASN A 493 36.57 3.83 37.14
CA ASN A 493 36.42 4.32 38.50
C ASN A 493 35.33 5.41 38.53
N PHE A 494 34.31 5.20 39.35
CA PHE A 494 33.18 6.09 39.55
C PHE A 494 33.24 6.69 40.94
N VAL A 495 33.16 8.01 41.05
CA VAL A 495 33.07 8.71 42.32
C VAL A 495 31.62 9.14 42.53
N LEU A 496 31.04 8.73 43.66
CA LEU A 496 29.69 9.06 44.09
C LEU A 496 29.79 9.96 45.33
N SER A 497 29.25 11.17 45.29
CA SER A 497 29.22 12.09 46.43
C SER A 497 27.91 12.85 46.52
N THR A 498 27.51 13.26 47.72
CA THR A 498 26.34 14.11 47.95
C THR A 498 26.63 15.58 47.64
N SER A 499 25.73 16.29 46.95
CA SER A 499 25.82 17.73 46.73
C SER A 499 25.46 18.51 48.01
N GLY A 500 26.42 18.71 48.91
CA GLY A 500 26.21 19.39 50.20
C GLY A 500 27.37 19.13 51.19
N THR A 501 27.13 19.29 52.49
CA THR A 501 28.07 18.86 53.54
C THR A 501 28.30 17.35 53.39
N ASP A 502 29.48 16.94 52.91
CA ASP A 502 29.87 15.55 52.57
C ASP A 502 29.52 14.55 53.69
N GLN A 503 28.38 13.87 53.54
CA GLN A 503 27.95 12.81 54.46
C GLN A 503 28.33 11.42 53.95
N VAL A 504 28.34 11.19 52.62
CA VAL A 504 28.76 9.91 52.01
C VAL A 504 29.55 10.16 50.74
N LYS A 505 30.73 9.54 50.63
CA LYS A 505 31.56 9.49 49.43
C LYS A 505 31.93 8.03 49.11
N GLY A 506 31.56 7.56 47.93
CA GLY A 506 31.93 6.24 47.41
C GLY A 506 32.86 6.35 46.21
N VAL A 507 33.94 5.60 46.15
CA VAL A 507 34.76 5.40 44.95
C VAL A 507 34.63 3.94 44.56
N MET A 508 34.12 3.66 43.36
CA MET A 508 33.73 2.31 42.95
C MET A 508 34.33 1.97 41.59
N THR A 509 34.86 0.77 41.45
CA THR A 509 35.41 0.26 40.18
C THR A 509 34.47 -0.80 39.63
N LEU A 510 33.80 -0.46 38.53
CA LEU A 510 32.90 -1.37 37.82
C LEU A 510 33.67 -2.05 36.68
N GLN A 511 33.67 -3.39 36.70
CA GLN A 511 34.27 -4.23 35.66
C GLN A 511 33.18 -5.14 35.09
N GLY A 512 32.58 -4.72 33.98
CA GLY A 512 31.49 -5.45 33.33
C GLY A 512 30.22 -5.47 34.20
N ASP A 513 29.84 -6.65 34.68
CA ASP A 513 28.69 -6.87 35.57
C ASP A 513 29.08 -6.96 37.05
N ALA A 514 30.36 -6.79 37.41
CA ALA A 514 30.84 -6.92 38.78
C ALA A 514 31.52 -5.64 39.27
N LEU A 515 31.21 -5.23 40.50
CA LEU A 515 31.97 -4.23 41.23
C LEU A 515 33.16 -4.93 41.91
N CYS A 516 34.37 -4.59 41.46
CA CYS A 516 35.61 -5.22 41.94
C CYS A 516 36.23 -4.47 43.12
N GLN A 517 36.07 -3.15 43.16
CA GLN A 517 36.53 -2.30 44.26
C GLN A 517 35.42 -1.32 44.63
N ALA A 518 35.23 -1.07 45.92
CA ALA A 518 34.31 -0.06 46.42
C ALA A 518 34.83 0.48 47.76
N ASP A 519 35.28 1.73 47.75
CA ASP A 519 35.72 2.49 48.92
C ASP A 519 34.62 3.45 49.33
N VAL A 520 33.97 3.19 50.45
CA VAL A 520 32.87 3.99 50.98
C VAL A 520 33.32 4.72 52.24
N THR A 521 33.19 6.03 52.22
CA THR A 521 33.48 6.93 53.34
C THR A 521 32.18 7.57 53.81
N LEU A 522 31.80 7.32 55.06
CA LEU A 522 30.56 7.78 55.70
C LEU A 522 30.90 8.67 56.88
N LYS A 523 30.33 9.88 56.92
CA LYS A 523 30.45 10.82 58.04
C LYS A 523 29.18 10.75 58.90
N MET A 524 29.34 10.38 60.16
CA MET A 524 28.22 10.19 61.09
C MET A 524 27.66 11.53 61.60
N PRO A 525 26.33 11.79 61.48
CA PRO A 525 25.73 13.07 61.90
C PRO A 525 25.83 13.37 63.40
N ARG A 526 25.77 12.34 64.25
CA ARG A 526 25.70 12.52 65.72
C ARG A 526 27.06 12.73 66.40
N ASN A 527 28.12 12.11 65.88
CA ASN A 527 29.44 12.09 66.53
C ASN A 527 30.58 12.69 65.67
N ASN A 528 30.27 13.18 64.46
CA ASN A 528 31.25 13.69 63.49
C ASN A 528 32.39 12.69 63.14
N GLN A 529 32.18 11.40 63.43
CA GLN A 529 33.12 10.32 63.18
C GLN A 529 33.09 9.94 61.70
N LEU A 530 34.28 9.80 61.10
CA LEU A 530 34.48 9.31 59.74
C LEU A 530 34.70 7.80 59.78
N LEU A 531 33.84 7.06 59.08
CA LEU A 531 33.95 5.63 58.88
C LEU A 531 34.36 5.37 57.44
N HIS A 532 35.35 4.50 57.26
CA HIS A 532 35.86 4.10 55.96
C HIS A 532 35.75 2.58 55.83
N PHE A 533 35.17 2.11 54.73
CA PHE A 533 34.93 0.70 54.44
C PHE A 533 35.31 0.42 52.99
N ALA A 534 36.12 -0.61 52.76
CA ALA A 534 36.57 -1.03 51.42
C ALA A 534 36.18 -2.48 51.14
N PHE A 535 35.95 -2.87 49.88
CA PHE A 535 35.81 -4.29 49.51
C PHE A 535 37.09 -5.09 49.83
N ARG A 536 36.92 -6.35 50.28
CA ARG A 536 38.02 -7.31 50.41
C ARG A 536 38.60 -7.64 49.04
N GLU A 537 39.92 -7.80 48.94
CA GLU A 537 40.63 -8.07 47.68
C GLU A 537 40.07 -9.29 46.90
N ASP A 538 39.50 -10.28 47.59
CA ASP A 538 38.97 -11.52 46.98
C ASP A 538 37.45 -11.52 46.71
N LYS A 539 36.74 -10.40 46.94
CA LYS A 539 35.27 -10.34 46.86
C LYS A 539 34.81 -9.33 45.80
N GLN A 540 33.89 -9.78 44.95
CA GLN A 540 33.24 -8.95 43.94
C GLN A 540 31.73 -8.96 44.12
N TRP A 541 31.09 -7.81 43.91
CA TRP A 541 29.63 -7.68 43.97
C TRP A 541 29.04 -7.76 42.57
N LYS A 542 28.32 -8.83 42.26
CA LYS A 542 27.68 -9.02 40.94
C LYS A 542 26.37 -8.26 40.85
N LEU A 543 26.23 -7.43 39.82
CA LEU A 543 25.02 -6.69 39.50
C LEU A 543 24.16 -7.53 38.54
N GLN A 544 23.26 -8.33 39.11
CA GLN A 544 22.36 -9.22 38.35
C GLN A 544 21.58 -8.49 37.25
N GLN A 545 21.22 -7.22 37.47
CA GLN A 545 20.53 -6.39 36.47
C GLN A 545 21.32 -6.24 35.15
N ILE A 546 22.65 -6.05 35.25
CA ILE A 546 23.53 -5.89 34.09
C ILE A 546 23.67 -7.26 33.39
N GLN A 547 23.84 -8.33 34.16
CA GLN A 547 23.94 -9.69 33.63
C GLN A 547 22.66 -10.12 32.90
N ASP A 548 21.49 -9.88 33.49
CA ASP A 548 20.20 -10.20 32.88
C ASP A 548 19.95 -9.38 31.61
N ALA A 549 20.29 -8.08 31.62
CA ALA A 549 20.21 -7.24 30.43
C ALA A 549 21.10 -7.78 29.31
N ARG A 550 22.35 -8.15 29.62
CA ARG A 550 23.28 -8.79 28.67
C ARG A 550 22.72 -10.08 28.10
N ASN A 551 22.13 -10.94 28.93
CA ASN A 551 21.54 -12.21 28.49
C ASN A 551 20.38 -11.99 27.50
N HIS A 552 19.52 -11.00 27.76
CA HIS A 552 18.43 -10.65 26.84
C HIS A 552 18.94 -10.09 25.50
N VAL A 553 20.01 -9.28 25.52
CA VAL A 553 20.65 -8.79 24.29
C VAL A 553 21.24 -9.94 23.48
N ASN A 554 21.95 -10.86 24.11
CA ASN A 554 22.49 -12.04 23.43
C ASN A 554 21.39 -12.93 22.84
N GLN A 555 20.26 -13.07 23.53
CA GLN A 555 19.11 -13.79 23.01
C GLN A 555 18.52 -13.10 21.77
N ALA A 556 18.46 -11.77 21.75
CA ALA A 556 18.03 -11.01 20.58
C ALA A 556 18.99 -11.21 19.39
N ILE A 557 20.31 -11.18 19.63
CA ILE A 557 21.33 -11.46 18.61
C ILE A 557 21.15 -12.88 18.04
N TYR A 558 20.94 -13.88 18.90
CA TYR A 558 20.73 -15.26 18.46
C TYR A 558 19.49 -15.42 17.55
N LEU A 559 18.39 -14.73 17.86
CA LEU A 559 17.19 -14.72 17.02
C LEU A 559 17.46 -14.15 15.62
N LEU A 560 18.37 -13.19 15.51
CA LEU A 560 18.75 -12.56 14.24
C LEU A 560 19.79 -13.39 13.46
N MET A 561 20.74 -14.04 14.15
CA MET A 561 21.80 -14.85 13.52
C MET A 561 21.27 -16.09 12.80
N ASN A 562 20.17 -16.68 13.29
CA ASN A 562 19.56 -17.86 12.65
C ASN A 562 18.86 -17.55 11.31
N ARG A 563 18.79 -16.28 10.89
CA ARG A 563 18.09 -15.84 9.67
C ARG A 563 18.97 -14.88 8.86
N ASP A 564 20.07 -15.43 8.36
CA ASP A 564 21.09 -14.70 7.60
C ASP A 564 20.66 -14.36 6.16
N VAL A 565 21.53 -13.73 5.37
CA VAL A 565 21.29 -13.27 3.98
C VAL A 565 20.68 -14.34 3.06
N ASN A 566 20.91 -15.63 3.35
CA ASN A 566 20.37 -16.75 2.57
C ASN A 566 18.93 -17.16 2.95
N TYR A 567 18.38 -16.62 4.03
CA TYR A 567 17.03 -16.95 4.49
C TYR A 567 15.98 -16.18 3.67
N GLN A 568 15.14 -16.88 2.91
CA GLN A 568 14.06 -16.25 2.16
C GLN A 568 12.77 -16.19 2.96
N PHE A 569 12.34 -14.98 3.34
CA PHE A 569 11.03 -14.75 3.94
C PHE A 569 9.92 -14.95 2.89
N LYS A 570 8.98 -15.84 3.17
CA LYS A 570 7.86 -16.13 2.24
C LYS A 570 6.61 -15.30 2.54
N THR A 571 6.46 -14.84 3.78
CA THR A 571 5.26 -14.13 4.24
C THR A 571 5.63 -12.96 5.16
N GLY A 572 4.86 -11.88 5.12
CA GLY A 572 5.02 -10.76 6.05
C GLY A 572 4.80 -11.17 7.51
N LEU A 573 3.96 -12.18 7.77
CA LEU A 573 3.69 -12.71 9.11
C LEU A 573 4.93 -13.33 9.77
N GLU A 574 5.82 -13.96 9.00
CA GLU A 574 7.09 -14.49 9.52
C GLU A 574 8.02 -13.40 10.02
N VAL A 575 8.03 -12.24 9.34
CA VAL A 575 8.83 -11.08 9.72
C VAL A 575 8.22 -10.39 10.93
N LEU A 576 6.90 -10.20 10.97
CA LEU A 576 6.20 -9.63 12.13
C LEU A 576 6.47 -10.43 13.40
N LYS A 577 6.35 -11.77 13.33
CA LYS A 577 6.67 -12.66 14.47
C LYS A 577 8.12 -12.56 14.92
N LEU A 578 9.06 -12.40 13.99
CA LEU A 578 10.48 -12.23 14.30
C LEU A 578 10.71 -10.90 15.04
N MET A 579 10.14 -9.81 14.52
CA MET A 579 10.27 -8.48 15.12
C MET A 579 9.64 -8.44 16.52
N ASP A 580 8.48 -9.07 16.72
CA ASP A 580 7.86 -9.20 18.05
C ASP A 580 8.77 -9.92 19.05
N ALA A 581 9.40 -11.01 18.64
CA ALA A 581 10.32 -11.76 19.49
C ALA A 581 11.56 -10.94 19.87
N VAL A 582 12.14 -10.20 18.91
CA VAL A 582 13.30 -9.33 19.14
C VAL A 582 12.93 -8.15 20.05
N MET A 583 11.84 -7.44 19.75
CA MET A 583 11.35 -6.32 20.55
C MET A 583 11.04 -6.73 21.99
N LEU A 584 10.51 -7.94 22.20
CA LEU A 584 10.26 -8.48 23.54
C LEU A 584 11.57 -8.63 24.35
N GLN A 585 12.63 -9.16 23.74
CA GLN A 585 13.92 -9.30 24.42
C GLN A 585 14.55 -7.95 24.72
N LEU A 586 14.53 -7.01 23.77
CA LEU A 586 15.07 -5.66 23.97
C LEU A 586 14.30 -4.89 25.05
N SER A 587 12.97 -5.02 25.08
CA SER A 587 12.14 -4.42 26.13
C SER A 587 12.45 -5.01 27.50
N ARG A 588 12.68 -6.33 27.59
CA ARG A 588 13.11 -6.99 28.84
C ARG A 588 14.50 -6.51 29.28
N ALA A 589 15.46 -6.41 28.36
CA ALA A 589 16.80 -5.88 28.65
C ALA A 589 16.73 -4.46 29.20
N ARG A 590 15.98 -3.58 28.51
CA ARG A 590 15.77 -2.20 28.93
C ARG A 590 15.13 -2.13 30.32
N ASN A 591 14.06 -2.90 30.55
CA ASN A 591 13.33 -2.89 31.81
C ASN A 591 14.18 -3.36 33.01
N ARG A 592 15.15 -4.26 32.80
CA ARG A 592 16.09 -4.69 33.85
C ARG A 592 17.01 -3.57 34.32
N LEU A 593 17.37 -2.66 33.42
CA LEU A 593 18.20 -1.49 33.75
C LEU A 593 17.37 -0.32 34.28
N THR A 594 16.15 -0.10 33.76
CA THR A 594 15.29 1.01 34.18
C THR A 594 14.57 0.78 35.50
N THR A 595 14.25 -0.48 35.83
CA THR A 595 13.54 -0.82 37.07
C THR A 595 14.56 -1.22 38.13
N PRO A 596 14.69 -0.48 39.24
CA PRO A 596 15.60 -0.84 40.32
C PRO A 596 15.25 -2.20 40.90
N ALA A 597 16.18 -3.15 40.87
CA ALA A 597 16.07 -4.39 41.63
C ALA A 597 16.44 -4.11 43.10
N THR A 598 15.55 -3.43 43.83
CA THR A 598 15.78 -3.16 45.25
C THR A 598 15.42 -4.39 46.08
N LEU A 599 16.43 -4.99 46.72
CA LEU A 599 16.25 -6.00 47.76
C LEU A 599 15.57 -5.37 48.99
N THR A 600 14.75 -6.15 49.68
CA THR A 600 14.19 -5.74 50.97
C THR A 600 15.29 -5.61 52.03
N LEU A 601 15.10 -4.78 53.06
CA LEU A 601 16.09 -4.62 54.14
C LEU A 601 16.48 -5.94 54.84
N PRO A 602 15.53 -6.87 55.11
CA PRO A 602 15.88 -8.19 55.65
C PRO A 602 16.68 -9.07 54.68
N GLU A 603 16.41 -8.99 53.37
CA GLU A 603 17.21 -9.68 52.34
C GLU A 603 18.63 -9.13 52.28
N ILE A 604 18.80 -7.80 52.36
CA ILE A 604 20.12 -7.17 52.42
C ILE A 604 20.88 -7.64 53.67
N ALA A 605 20.23 -7.65 54.83
CA ALA A 605 20.85 -8.09 56.09
C ALA A 605 21.24 -9.60 56.09
N SER A 606 20.46 -10.45 55.42
CA SER A 606 20.71 -11.90 55.33
C SER A 606 21.66 -12.30 54.19
N SER A 607 21.81 -11.48 53.16
CA SER A 607 22.56 -11.77 51.93
C SER A 607 24.06 -12.06 52.12
N GLY A 608 24.61 -11.83 53.32
CA GLY A 608 26.04 -11.98 53.61
C GLY A 608 26.93 -10.93 52.93
N LEU A 609 26.33 -10.03 52.14
CA LEU A 609 27.01 -8.96 51.40
C LEU A 609 27.71 -7.95 52.34
N THR A 610 27.21 -7.80 53.56
CA THR A 610 27.83 -6.96 54.61
C THR A 610 29.20 -7.47 55.07
N LYS A 611 29.50 -8.76 54.85
CA LYS A 611 30.81 -9.37 55.16
C LYS A 611 31.87 -9.15 54.07
N MET A 612 31.53 -8.45 52.99
CA MET A 612 32.45 -8.13 51.88
C MET A 612 33.37 -6.95 52.18
N PHE A 613 33.10 -6.18 53.24
CA PHE A 613 33.85 -4.99 53.58
C PHE A 613 34.95 -5.22 54.63
N THR A 614 36.02 -4.43 54.55
CA THR A 614 37.12 -4.35 55.52
C THR A 614 37.32 -2.87 55.90
N PRO A 615 37.24 -2.50 57.19
CA PRO A 615 36.76 -3.30 58.33
C PRO A 615 35.29 -3.76 58.15
N ALA A 616 34.88 -4.79 58.88
CA ALA A 616 33.51 -5.31 58.80
C ALA A 616 32.48 -4.22 59.13
N LEU A 617 31.39 -4.17 58.36
CA LEU A 617 30.33 -3.17 58.59
C LEU A 617 29.72 -3.35 60.00
N PRO A 618 29.55 -2.25 60.75
CA PRO A 618 28.79 -2.25 62.01
C PRO A 618 27.35 -2.80 61.81
N PRO A 619 26.76 -3.45 62.83
CA PRO A 619 25.43 -4.05 62.73
C PRO A 619 24.31 -3.01 62.53
N ASP A 620 24.59 -1.74 62.76
CA ASP A 620 23.71 -0.59 62.55
C ASP A 620 23.82 0.02 61.14
N ILE A 621 24.61 -0.55 60.22
CA ILE A 621 24.77 -0.04 58.86
C ILE A 621 24.52 -1.15 57.83
N LEU A 622 23.63 -0.88 56.87
CA LEU A 622 23.47 -1.70 55.67
C LEU A 622 23.83 -0.91 54.42
N VAL A 623 24.42 -1.59 53.45
CA VAL A 623 24.84 -1.02 52.17
C VAL A 623 24.23 -1.81 51.04
N ASN A 624 23.71 -1.13 50.02
CA ASN A 624 23.19 -1.75 48.80
C ASN A 624 23.66 -1.01 47.55
N PHE A 625 23.98 -1.78 46.51
CA PHE A 625 24.36 -1.28 45.20
C PHE A 625 23.37 -1.80 44.15
N TYR A 626 22.87 -0.90 43.32
CA TYR A 626 21.94 -1.26 42.23
C TYR A 626 22.05 -0.29 41.06
N ILE A 627 21.52 -0.69 39.91
CA ILE A 627 21.41 0.17 38.73
C ILE A 627 20.01 0.74 38.64
N ASN A 628 19.94 2.03 38.34
CA ASN A 628 18.70 2.73 38.00
C ASN A 628 18.92 3.56 36.74
N LEU A 629 18.34 3.12 35.62
CA LEU A 629 18.59 3.66 34.29
C LEU A 629 20.07 3.55 33.92
N ASN A 630 20.75 4.69 33.79
CA ASN A 630 22.17 4.81 33.49
C ASN A 630 23.01 5.15 34.73
N LYS A 631 22.42 5.09 35.93
CA LYS A 631 23.08 5.47 37.18
C LYS A 631 23.40 4.24 38.02
N LEU A 632 24.64 4.17 38.50
CA LEU A 632 25.04 3.30 39.59
C LEU A 632 24.64 4.00 40.90
N CYS A 633 23.77 3.36 41.67
CA CYS A 633 23.28 3.87 42.94
C CYS A 633 23.92 3.12 44.09
N LEU A 634 24.47 3.86 45.05
CA LEU A 634 24.87 3.38 46.37
C LEU A 634 23.89 3.92 47.39
N THR A 635 23.29 3.03 48.17
CA THR A 635 22.41 3.40 49.28
C THR A 635 22.96 2.84 50.58
N VAL A 636 23.13 3.72 51.56
CA VAL A 636 23.58 3.39 52.92
C VAL A 636 22.40 3.64 53.87
N TYR A 637 22.02 2.60 54.61
CA TYR A 637 20.96 2.64 55.61
C TYR A 637 21.59 2.65 57.00
N GLN A 638 21.25 3.65 57.82
CA GLN A 638 21.64 3.70 59.23
C GLN A 638 20.47 3.22 60.08
N LEU A 639 20.68 2.16 60.84
CA LEU A 639 19.69 1.48 61.66
C LEU A 639 19.82 1.86 63.12
N HIS A 640 18.70 1.90 63.83
CA HIS A 640 18.65 2.04 65.27
C HIS A 640 18.06 0.77 65.88
N VAL A 641 18.79 0.13 66.79
CA VAL A 641 18.32 -1.05 67.51
C VAL A 641 17.30 -0.61 68.56
N MET A 642 16.07 -1.12 68.46
CA MET A 642 15.02 -0.83 69.44
C MET A 642 15.18 -1.70 70.69
N GLN A 643 15.01 -1.08 71.86
CA GLN A 643 15.00 -1.83 73.12
C GLN A 643 13.73 -2.70 73.25
N PRO A 644 13.83 -3.92 73.81
CA PRO A 644 12.71 -4.87 73.93
C PRO A 644 11.47 -4.33 74.68
N SER A 645 11.63 -3.30 75.51
CA SER A 645 10.62 -2.76 76.43
C SER A 645 9.82 -1.57 75.88
N THR A 646 10.03 -1.15 74.63
CA THR A 646 9.35 0.03 74.08
C THR A 646 7.94 -0.28 73.57
N THR A 647 6.93 0.35 74.18
CA THR A 647 5.49 0.26 73.84
C THR A 647 5.10 1.02 72.57
N LYS A 648 6.05 1.48 71.74
CA LYS A 648 5.72 2.03 70.42
C LYS A 648 5.08 0.90 69.61
N ASN A 649 3.85 1.12 69.14
CA ASN A 649 3.11 0.19 68.28
C ASN A 649 3.98 -0.29 67.11
N PHE A 650 4.65 -1.44 67.27
CA PHE A 650 5.43 -2.07 66.22
C PHE A 650 4.45 -2.58 65.18
N LYS A 651 4.27 -1.80 64.12
CA LYS A 651 3.60 -2.24 62.90
C LYS A 651 4.71 -2.63 61.93
N PRO A 652 5.01 -3.93 61.75
CA PRO A 652 5.91 -4.33 60.69
C PRO A 652 5.30 -3.84 59.38
N ALA A 653 6.08 -3.10 58.61
CA ALA A 653 5.64 -2.64 57.30
C ALA A 653 5.33 -3.89 56.45
N GLY A 654 4.06 -4.09 56.11
CA GLY A 654 3.65 -5.27 55.35
C GLY A 654 4.27 -5.27 53.97
N GLY A 655 5.05 -6.32 53.66
CA GLY A 655 5.40 -6.86 52.33
C GLY A 655 6.00 -5.96 51.24
N SER A 656 5.87 -4.65 51.32
CA SER A 656 6.31 -3.70 50.31
C SER A 656 7.56 -2.98 50.81
N VAL A 657 8.59 -2.97 49.97
CA VAL A 657 9.94 -2.49 50.24
C VAL A 657 9.91 -1.05 50.78
N LEU A 658 10.02 -0.86 52.09
CA LEU A 658 10.14 0.48 52.69
C LEU A 658 11.61 0.81 52.96
N HIS A 659 12.18 1.61 52.06
CA HIS A 659 13.52 2.20 52.19
C HIS A 659 13.51 3.58 52.86
N ASN A 660 12.39 4.00 53.46
CA ASN A 660 12.23 5.35 54.00
C ASN A 660 12.71 5.43 55.46
N PRO A 661 13.22 6.59 55.89
CA PRO A 661 13.45 6.87 57.31
C PRO A 661 12.17 6.65 58.13
N GLY A 662 12.27 5.98 59.27
CA GLY A 662 11.15 5.56 60.14
C GLY A 662 10.57 4.17 59.82
N ALA A 663 11.04 3.49 58.77
CA ALA A 663 10.63 2.12 58.49
C ALA A 663 11.17 1.15 59.57
N MET A 664 10.31 0.25 60.05
CA MET A 664 10.65 -0.75 61.07
C MET A 664 10.63 -2.15 60.47
N PHE A 665 11.66 -2.94 60.76
CA PHE A 665 11.75 -4.35 60.36
C PHE A 665 12.41 -5.21 61.44
N GLU A 666 12.21 -6.52 61.35
CA GLU A 666 12.75 -7.50 62.29
C GLU A 666 13.76 -8.39 61.55
N PHE A 667 14.92 -8.59 62.18
CA PHE A 667 15.96 -9.47 61.66
C PHE A 667 16.68 -10.16 62.83
N GLY A 668 16.70 -11.49 62.83
CA GLY A 668 17.17 -12.27 63.99
C GLY A 668 16.25 -12.07 65.20
N SER A 669 16.83 -11.80 66.38
CA SER A 669 16.11 -11.53 67.64
C SER A 669 16.00 -10.04 67.99
N GLN A 670 16.30 -9.14 67.04
CA GLN A 670 16.35 -7.69 67.25
C GLN A 670 15.40 -6.96 66.28
N ARG A 671 14.83 -5.85 66.77
CA ARG A 671 13.98 -4.94 65.99
C ARG A 671 14.79 -3.71 65.61
N TYR A 672 14.75 -3.34 64.34
CA TYR A 672 15.48 -2.22 63.78
C TYR A 672 14.54 -1.15 63.23
N GLU A 673 14.87 0.12 63.46
CA GLU A 673 14.25 1.28 62.83
C GLU A 673 15.26 1.97 61.90
N VAL A 674 14.87 2.27 60.66
CA VAL A 674 15.73 3.01 59.73
C VAL A 674 15.79 4.47 60.16
N SER A 675 16.93 4.92 60.67
CA SER A 675 17.11 6.30 61.14
C SER A 675 17.39 7.29 60.00
N HIS A 676 18.34 6.96 59.12
CA HIS A 676 18.74 7.79 57.98
C HIS A 676 19.04 6.91 56.76
N VAL A 677 18.83 7.49 55.58
CA VAL A 677 19.05 6.84 54.29
C VAL A 677 19.84 7.79 53.43
N HIS A 678 21.08 7.42 53.12
CA HIS A 678 21.95 8.19 52.25
C HIS A 678 22.01 7.53 50.90
N LYS A 679 21.50 8.20 49.88
CA LYS A 679 21.55 7.74 48.48
C LYS A 679 22.50 8.63 47.70
N VAL A 680 23.52 8.02 47.10
CA VAL A 680 24.42 8.67 46.16
C VAL A 680 24.37 7.93 44.83
N GLU A 681 24.46 8.67 43.73
CA GLU A 681 24.35 8.13 42.38
C GLU A 681 25.40 8.75 41.46
N CYS A 682 25.93 7.94 40.54
CA CYS A 682 26.84 8.38 39.51
C CYS A 682 26.42 7.82 38.16
N VAL A 683 26.56 8.64 37.12
CA VAL A 683 26.22 8.25 35.75
C VAL A 683 27.31 7.34 35.21
N VAL A 684 26.91 6.20 34.66
CA VAL A 684 27.77 5.25 33.97
C VAL A 684 27.58 5.47 32.46
N PRO A 685 28.53 6.11 31.75
CA PRO A 685 28.34 6.53 30.38
C PRO A 685 28.00 5.38 29.41
N TRP A 686 28.66 4.24 29.54
CA TRP A 686 28.41 3.11 28.64
C TRP A 686 27.02 2.47 28.84
N LEU A 687 26.43 2.58 30.04
CA LEU A 687 25.05 2.16 30.29
C LEU A 687 24.06 3.10 29.58
N ASN A 688 24.40 4.39 29.50
CA ASN A 688 23.62 5.35 28.71
C ASN A 688 23.66 4.99 27.22
N ASP A 689 24.84 4.70 26.68
CA ASP A 689 25.02 4.27 25.29
C ASP A 689 24.23 2.99 25.00
N ALA A 690 24.28 2.00 25.91
CA ALA A 690 23.50 0.76 25.80
C ALA A 690 21.97 1.02 25.73
N LEU A 691 21.45 1.93 26.56
CA LEU A 691 20.04 2.32 26.52
C LEU A 691 19.67 3.05 25.22
N VAL A 692 20.58 3.86 24.66
CA VAL A 692 20.40 4.49 23.35
C VAL A 692 20.33 3.42 22.27
N PHE A 693 21.25 2.45 22.25
CA PHE A 693 21.23 1.34 21.29
C PHE A 693 19.93 0.52 21.38
N PHE A 694 19.41 0.26 22.60
CA PHE A 694 18.12 -0.42 22.76
C PHE A 694 16.96 0.39 22.18
N THR A 695 16.98 1.71 22.39
CA THR A 695 15.93 2.60 21.89
C THR A 695 15.93 2.67 20.37
N VAL A 696 17.10 2.85 19.75
CA VAL A 696 17.25 2.84 18.28
C VAL A 696 16.84 1.48 17.70
N SER A 697 17.24 0.38 18.33
CA SER A 697 16.88 -0.97 17.88
C SER A 697 15.36 -1.22 17.96
N LEU A 698 14.71 -0.80 19.04
CA LEU A 698 13.26 -0.89 19.18
C LEU A 698 12.52 -0.06 18.13
N GLN A 699 13.03 1.14 17.82
CA GLN A 699 12.46 2.01 16.79
C GLN A 699 12.60 1.40 15.39
N LEU A 700 13.76 0.86 15.04
CA LEU A 700 13.99 0.16 13.77
C LEU A 700 13.05 -1.05 13.61
N CYS A 701 12.88 -1.85 14.67
CA CYS A 701 11.94 -2.97 14.66
C CYS A 701 10.49 -2.50 14.44
N GLN A 702 10.07 -1.42 15.10
CA GLN A 702 8.72 -0.87 14.94
C GLN A 702 8.50 -0.30 13.54
N GLN A 703 9.46 0.44 12.99
CA GLN A 703 9.39 0.96 11.62
C GLN A 703 9.25 -0.17 10.60
N LEU A 704 10.01 -1.25 10.75
CA LEU A 704 9.90 -2.42 9.87
C LEU A 704 8.53 -3.10 10.01
N LYS A 705 8.01 -3.24 11.24
CA LYS A 705 6.66 -3.78 11.48
C LYS A 705 5.58 -2.92 10.85
N ASP A 706 5.66 -1.60 10.95
CA ASP A 706 4.68 -0.68 10.40
C ASP A 706 4.66 -0.80 8.86
N LYS A 707 5.84 -0.77 8.22
CA LYS A 707 5.98 -1.01 6.78
C LYS A 707 5.36 -2.33 6.35
N ILE A 708 5.75 -3.44 6.99
CA ILE A 708 5.24 -4.77 6.65
C ILE A 708 3.75 -4.90 6.92
N SER A 709 3.22 -4.23 7.95
CA SER A 709 1.79 -4.27 8.28
C SER A 709 0.94 -3.55 7.23
N VAL A 710 1.43 -2.42 6.69
CA VAL A 710 0.79 -1.72 5.57
C VAL A 710 0.69 -2.68 4.38
N PHE A 711 1.82 -3.22 3.91
CA PHE A 711 1.81 -4.13 2.75
C PHE A 711 1.05 -5.45 3.02
N SER A 712 1.13 -6.00 4.24
CA SER A 712 0.40 -7.21 4.62
C SER A 712 -1.10 -6.97 4.72
N SER A 713 -1.55 -5.75 5.04
CA SER A 713 -2.98 -5.39 5.05
C SER A 713 -3.56 -5.36 3.64
N TYR A 714 -2.79 -4.88 2.65
CA TYR A 714 -3.15 -4.99 1.22
C TYR A 714 -3.16 -6.45 0.74
N TRP A 715 -2.27 -7.30 1.26
CA TRP A 715 -2.17 -8.71 0.86
C TRP A 715 -3.19 -9.64 1.54
N ASN A 716 -3.59 -9.34 2.78
CA ASN A 716 -4.60 -10.09 3.52
C ASN A 716 -6.03 -9.84 3.00
N TYR A 717 -6.22 -8.83 2.13
CA TYR A 717 -7.43 -8.64 1.31
C TYR A 717 -7.45 -9.56 0.07
N LYS A 718 -6.90 -10.77 0.17
CA LYS A 718 -7.17 -11.87 -0.75
C LYS A 718 -8.34 -12.70 -0.19
N PRO A 719 -9.57 -12.62 -0.73
CA PRO A 719 -10.44 -13.76 -0.65
C PRO A 719 -9.85 -14.84 -1.57
N TYR A 720 -9.60 -16.02 -1.00
CA TYR A 720 -9.28 -17.31 -1.63
C TYR A 720 -9.21 -17.38 -3.16
#